data_AF-A0A2W5SUG1-F1
#
_entry.id   AF-A0A2W5SUG1-F1
#
_cell.length_a   1.000
_cell.length_b   1.000
_cell.length_c   1.000
_cell.angle_alpha   90.00
_cell.angle_beta   90.00
_cell.angle_gamma   90.00
#
_symmetry.space_group_name_H-M   'P 1'
#
loop_
_entity.id
_entity.type
_entity.pdbx_description
1 polymer ?
#
loop_
_entity_poly.entity_id
_entity_poly.type
_entity_poly.pdbx_seq_one_letter_code
_entity_poly.pdbx_strand_id
1 'polypeptide(L)'
;MSVAVRVIPCLDVSHGRVVKGVNFENLRDAGDPVELASRCDKEGADELTLLDVSASTEARGTMLDVVRRTADEVFIPLTVGGGVRSADDVDQLLRAGADKVSINTAAIKRPELLRELSQRFGSQCVVLSVDARRVPDGGTPQPSGFEVTTHGGTRSAGIDAIEWARRGEELGVGEILLNSMDSDGVKQGFDSELISAVRQVVHIPVIASGGAGEASHFPPAIDSGANAVLAASIFHFGDVSISEVKSALAAAGHEVRHTGPADYPLDPSIAARLKRNDRGLVPAVVQDVHSGEVLMQAWMDDHALAYTLATRRGIYWSRSRSEYWVKGMTSGHVQNVREVRVDCDGDTILLKVDQTGAACHTGTHTCFDSDLVLTDSSSTPGAEFADDENSSNKNLAGESVSTAEKPEDNAEVSASARSSTPVGVPDLGAGRTTTTRERFRELAAHHRVVPVARKILADGETPLSAYNALAQDKPGTFLFESAEPGRSWSRWSFIGTGARSALTVRDREAAWLGTTPEGVQTGGNPFGALKSVLKELHTDPIEGMPPMTSGMVGYCGHDAIRFIEDIPDTCDNDLKIPEMMQFLVADMVALDHHEGTMWLIANAFNFNGSDDNVDEAYDDAVRRLDSLTERLKAAREPMVNSFTTPEPVVRRQRTADEHMRRIELCKEHIRAGDAFQIVLSQRFEIDTDVRARDVYRMLKYSNPSPYMYLMNIPSDDFSSVEFTIVGSSPESLIAVDNNVVTTHPIAGSRPRGATRKADLQLERELAADSKENSEHLMLVDLGRNDLGKVCIPGTVEVDDFRHIERYSHIMHLVSMVTGQLAPGMTAVDAFMAAFPAGTLSGAPKTSALTIIDQLEDTRRGIYGGTVGYFDFSGNTDQAIAIRTGVLKDGTMYVQAGGGIVADSDPVAEDEETRNKAAAVLRATAAAETIVDVDGSL
;
A
#
# COMPACT_ATOMS: atom_id res chain seq x y z
N MET A 1 24.51 -9.26 -12.06
CA MET A 1 23.41 -8.97 -13.00
C MET A 1 23.56 -7.51 -13.39
N SER A 2 23.49 -7.18 -14.68
CA SER A 2 23.40 -5.78 -15.11
C SER A 2 22.13 -5.17 -14.52
N VAL A 3 22.18 -3.89 -14.16
CA VAL A 3 20.96 -3.16 -13.81
C VAL A 3 20.32 -2.72 -15.13
N ALA A 4 19.01 -2.92 -15.27
CA ALA A 4 18.29 -2.49 -16.47
C ALA A 4 18.46 -0.97 -16.70
N VAL A 5 18.66 -0.59 -17.97
CA VAL A 5 18.79 0.81 -18.38
C VAL A 5 17.48 1.55 -18.14
N ARG A 6 17.57 2.76 -17.59
CA ARG A 6 16.42 3.66 -17.38
C ARG A 6 16.25 4.64 -18.55
N VAL A 7 15.03 4.76 -19.05
CA VAL A 7 14.60 5.79 -20.00
C VAL A 7 13.79 6.84 -19.26
N ILE A 8 14.28 8.09 -19.27
CA ILE A 8 13.79 9.18 -18.42
C ILE A 8 13.25 10.34 -19.28
N PRO A 9 11.93 10.53 -19.38
CA PRO A 9 11.36 11.76 -19.89
C PRO A 9 11.65 12.95 -18.97
N CYS A 10 11.95 14.11 -19.57
CA CYS A 10 12.22 15.35 -18.85
C CYS A 10 11.29 16.48 -19.26
N LEU A 11 10.46 16.95 -18.33
CA LEU A 11 9.55 18.07 -18.53
C LEU A 11 10.18 19.35 -17.98
N ASP A 12 10.58 20.26 -18.87
CA ASP A 12 11.02 21.61 -18.49
C ASP A 12 9.77 22.44 -18.17
N VAL A 13 9.59 22.86 -16.92
CA VAL A 13 8.38 23.56 -16.45
C VAL A 13 8.66 25.05 -16.28
N SER A 14 7.78 25.88 -16.83
CA SER A 14 7.78 27.32 -16.63
C SER A 14 6.37 27.82 -16.34
N HIS A 15 6.19 28.55 -15.23
CA HIS A 15 4.88 29.07 -14.81
C HIS A 15 3.76 27.99 -14.78
N GLY A 16 4.08 26.77 -14.35
CA GLY A 16 3.13 25.66 -14.25
C GLY A 16 2.80 24.96 -15.58
N ARG A 17 3.48 25.30 -16.67
CA ARG A 17 3.30 24.69 -18.00
C ARG A 17 4.60 24.04 -18.47
N VAL A 18 4.51 22.93 -19.21
CA VAL A 18 5.70 22.37 -19.86
C VAL A 18 6.06 23.26 -21.03
N VAL A 19 7.32 23.66 -21.12
CA VAL A 19 7.84 24.53 -22.16
C VAL A 19 9.04 23.88 -22.86
N LYS A 20 9.29 24.22 -24.13
CA LYS A 20 10.54 23.83 -24.79
C LYS A 20 11.06 24.86 -25.78
N GLY A 21 12.38 25.07 -25.77
CA GLY A 21 13.12 25.92 -26.70
C GLY A 21 14.45 25.28 -27.10
N VAL A 22 15.21 25.94 -27.99
CA VAL A 22 16.59 25.55 -28.33
C VAL A 22 17.52 26.43 -27.50
N ASN A 23 18.44 25.84 -26.72
CA ASN A 23 19.28 26.57 -25.76
C ASN A 23 18.47 27.48 -24.81
N PHE A 24 17.25 27.05 -24.44
CA PHE A 24 16.28 27.82 -23.63
C PHE A 24 15.82 29.15 -24.26
N GLU A 25 16.04 29.35 -25.57
CA GLU A 25 15.47 30.46 -26.35
C GLU A 25 14.22 30.00 -27.14
N ASN A 26 13.27 30.92 -27.36
CA ASN A 26 12.01 30.68 -28.10
C ASN A 26 11.11 29.56 -27.53
N LEU A 27 10.85 29.61 -26.21
CA LEU A 27 10.02 28.65 -25.49
C LEU A 27 8.61 28.52 -26.10
N ARG A 28 8.20 27.29 -26.43
CA ARG A 28 6.86 26.89 -26.87
C ARG A 28 6.18 26.13 -25.74
N ASP A 29 4.89 26.39 -25.50
CA ASP A 29 4.06 25.58 -24.59
C ASP A 29 3.85 24.19 -25.19
N ALA A 30 4.14 23.15 -24.41
CA ALA A 30 4.05 21.75 -24.80
C ALA A 30 2.89 21.00 -24.09
N GLY A 31 2.21 21.61 -23.12
CA GLY A 31 1.10 20.96 -22.42
C GLY A 31 1.10 21.15 -20.90
N ASP A 32 0.12 20.49 -20.27
CA ASP A 32 0.07 20.35 -18.81
C ASP A 32 1.12 19.31 -18.35
N PRO A 33 1.92 19.60 -17.30
CA PRO A 33 2.93 18.66 -16.81
C PRO A 33 2.37 17.32 -16.35
N VAL A 34 1.19 17.30 -15.73
CA VAL A 34 0.59 16.09 -15.15
C VAL A 34 0.07 15.17 -16.25
N GLU A 35 -0.59 15.74 -17.27
CA GLU A 35 -1.05 14.97 -18.44
C GLU A 35 0.12 14.31 -19.19
N LEU A 36 1.21 15.06 -19.40
CA LEU A 36 2.41 14.56 -20.05
C LEU A 36 3.12 13.50 -19.21
N ALA A 37 3.19 13.70 -17.89
CA ALA A 37 3.71 12.73 -16.94
C ALA A 37 2.94 11.40 -17.00
N SER A 38 1.60 11.46 -16.92
CA SER A 38 0.72 10.28 -17.01
C SER A 38 0.88 9.54 -18.34
N ARG A 39 1.04 10.27 -19.46
CA ARG A 39 1.31 9.66 -20.77
C ARG A 39 2.65 8.93 -20.78
N CYS A 40 3.70 9.57 -20.27
CA CYS A 40 5.03 8.98 -20.18
C CYS A 40 5.05 7.72 -19.31
N ASP A 41 4.34 7.72 -18.19
CA ASP A 41 4.17 6.55 -17.33
C ASP A 41 3.50 5.39 -18.09
N LYS A 42 2.40 5.67 -18.79
CA LYS A 42 1.69 4.69 -19.63
C LYS A 42 2.54 4.12 -20.77
N GLU A 43 3.47 4.91 -21.33
CA GLU A 43 4.43 4.46 -22.33
C GLU A 43 5.60 3.64 -21.74
N GLY A 44 5.61 3.46 -20.42
CA GLY A 44 6.60 2.66 -19.70
C GLY A 44 7.89 3.42 -19.41
N ALA A 45 7.85 4.73 -19.12
CA ALA A 45 9.01 5.43 -18.56
C ALA A 45 9.52 4.74 -17.29
N ASP A 46 10.82 4.80 -17.02
CA ASP A 46 11.39 4.18 -15.81
C ASP A 46 11.51 5.17 -14.64
N GLU A 47 11.43 6.48 -14.93
CA GLU A 47 11.55 7.62 -14.02
C GLU A 47 11.12 8.89 -14.78
N LEU A 48 10.62 9.90 -14.08
CA LEU A 48 10.27 11.21 -14.64
C LEU A 48 11.16 12.30 -14.05
N THR A 49 11.60 13.27 -14.86
CA THR A 49 12.30 14.46 -14.37
C THR A 49 11.51 15.74 -14.65
N LEU A 50 11.26 16.56 -13.62
CA LEU A 50 10.69 17.91 -13.75
C LEU A 50 11.78 18.95 -13.46
N LEU A 51 12.08 19.83 -14.40
CA LEU A 51 13.05 20.92 -14.20
C LEU A 51 12.35 22.29 -14.28
N ASP A 52 12.30 23.02 -13.16
CA ASP A 52 11.80 24.39 -13.15
C ASP A 52 12.85 25.35 -13.75
N VAL A 53 12.52 25.92 -14.91
CA VAL A 53 13.36 26.91 -15.61
C VAL A 53 13.05 28.36 -15.19
N SER A 54 12.08 28.57 -14.28
CA SER A 54 11.63 29.88 -13.82
C SER A 54 12.44 30.35 -12.60
N ALA A 55 13.03 31.54 -12.67
CA ALA A 55 13.91 32.05 -11.61
C ALA A 55 13.24 33.00 -10.59
N SER A 56 11.95 32.84 -10.26
CA SER A 56 11.20 33.73 -9.35
C SER A 56 10.60 33.03 -8.12
N THR A 57 10.33 33.80 -7.06
CA THR A 57 9.76 33.30 -5.79
C THR A 57 8.28 32.90 -5.90
N GLU A 58 7.50 33.56 -6.77
CA GLU A 58 6.10 33.18 -7.08
C GLU A 58 6.02 31.83 -7.81
N ALA A 59 7.02 31.50 -8.64
CA ALA A 59 7.07 30.22 -9.37
C ALA A 59 7.25 29.00 -8.44
N ARG A 60 7.75 29.20 -7.21
CA ARG A 60 8.01 28.10 -6.24
C ARG A 60 6.74 27.44 -5.73
N GLY A 61 5.70 28.22 -5.43
CA GLY A 61 4.41 27.68 -5.00
C GLY A 61 3.74 26.88 -6.12
N THR A 62 3.82 27.39 -7.34
CA THR A 62 3.34 26.69 -8.54
C THR A 62 4.10 25.39 -8.79
N MET A 63 5.42 25.36 -8.59
CA MET A 63 6.20 24.14 -8.76
C MET A 63 5.84 23.08 -7.71
N LEU A 64 5.65 23.46 -6.44
CA LEU A 64 5.22 22.51 -5.40
C LEU A 64 3.84 21.92 -5.69
N ASP A 65 2.91 22.72 -6.23
CA ASP A 65 1.59 22.25 -6.67
C ASP A 65 1.71 21.26 -7.83
N VAL A 66 2.51 21.59 -8.84
CA VAL A 66 2.76 20.68 -9.98
C VAL A 66 3.36 19.36 -9.50
N VAL A 67 4.34 19.39 -8.58
CA VAL A 67 4.96 18.19 -8.02
C VAL A 67 3.93 17.33 -7.30
N ARG A 68 3.11 17.90 -6.43
CA ARG A 68 2.02 17.17 -5.73
C ARG A 68 1.07 16.50 -6.70
N ARG A 69 0.51 17.29 -7.62
CA ARG A 69 -0.44 16.78 -8.63
C ARG A 69 0.19 15.72 -9.54
N THR A 70 1.48 15.83 -9.83
CA THR A 70 2.18 14.82 -10.64
C THR A 70 2.37 13.54 -9.83
N ALA A 71 2.86 13.64 -8.59
CA ALA A 71 3.10 12.50 -7.72
C ALA A 71 1.82 11.74 -7.35
N ASP A 72 0.67 12.42 -7.32
CA ASP A 72 -0.62 11.78 -7.12
C ASP A 72 -1.07 10.95 -8.35
N GLU A 73 -0.54 11.22 -9.54
CA GLU A 73 -1.02 10.66 -10.81
C GLU A 73 -0.06 9.63 -11.45
N VAL A 74 1.22 9.62 -11.09
CA VAL A 74 2.24 8.71 -11.67
C VAL A 74 2.87 7.80 -10.63
N PHE A 75 3.23 6.58 -11.02
CA PHE A 75 3.88 5.59 -10.14
C PHE A 75 5.36 5.34 -10.46
N ILE A 76 5.91 6.14 -11.37
CA ILE A 76 7.34 6.13 -11.66
C ILE A 76 8.06 7.15 -10.78
N PRO A 77 9.33 6.90 -10.36
CA PRO A 77 10.06 7.83 -9.53
C PRO A 77 10.11 9.24 -10.12
N LEU A 78 9.96 10.26 -9.26
CA LEU A 78 9.91 11.66 -9.65
C LEU A 78 11.15 12.42 -9.17
N THR A 79 12.01 12.80 -10.12
CA THR A 79 13.15 13.69 -9.89
C THR A 79 12.76 15.13 -10.15
N VAL A 80 12.94 16.02 -9.18
CA VAL A 80 12.61 17.44 -9.32
C VAL A 80 13.84 18.33 -9.21
N GLY A 81 14.06 19.18 -10.19
CA GLY A 81 15.15 20.16 -10.22
C GLY A 81 14.66 21.58 -10.50
N GLY A 82 15.57 22.54 -10.38
CA GLY A 82 15.27 23.96 -10.59
C GLY A 82 14.96 24.71 -9.29
N GLY A 83 15.58 25.89 -9.13
CA GLY A 83 15.30 26.77 -7.99
C GLY A 83 15.78 26.33 -6.60
N VAL A 84 16.37 25.13 -6.44
CA VAL A 84 16.82 24.58 -5.14
C VAL A 84 18.08 25.29 -4.64
N ARG A 85 18.02 25.89 -3.44
CA ARG A 85 19.10 26.70 -2.85
C ARG A 85 19.51 26.26 -1.45
N SER A 86 18.65 25.53 -0.74
CA SER A 86 18.87 25.11 0.65
C SER A 86 18.40 23.67 0.91
N ALA A 87 18.70 23.14 2.09
CA ALA A 87 18.12 21.88 2.55
C ALA A 87 16.61 21.96 2.78
N ASP A 88 16.09 23.13 3.15
CA ASP A 88 14.65 23.32 3.34
C ASP A 88 13.89 23.30 2.01
N ASP A 89 14.53 23.76 0.93
CA ASP A 89 13.98 23.62 -0.42
C ASP A 89 13.84 22.16 -0.84
N VAL A 90 14.81 21.32 -0.45
CA VAL A 90 14.77 19.86 -0.70
C VAL A 90 13.68 19.21 0.14
N ASP A 91 13.61 19.53 1.43
CA ASP A 91 12.57 19.01 2.35
C ASP A 91 11.15 19.28 1.81
N GLN A 92 10.88 20.51 1.34
CA GLN A 92 9.58 20.87 0.77
C GLN A 92 9.24 20.07 -0.51
N LEU A 93 10.22 19.83 -1.38
CA LEU A 93 10.02 19.07 -2.62
C LEU A 93 9.77 17.59 -2.33
N LEU A 94 10.52 16.99 -1.42
CA LEU A 94 10.31 15.59 -1.01
C LEU A 94 8.94 15.40 -0.36
N ARG A 95 8.53 16.32 0.53
CA ARG A 95 7.19 16.33 1.13
C ARG A 95 6.06 16.58 0.13
N ALA A 96 6.38 17.22 -1.00
CA ALA A 96 5.42 17.41 -2.09
C ALA A 96 5.27 16.17 -2.98
N GLY A 97 6.08 15.12 -2.79
CA GLY A 97 6.00 13.87 -3.56
C GLY A 97 7.17 13.64 -4.53
N ALA A 98 8.24 14.44 -4.47
CA ALA A 98 9.47 14.11 -5.19
C ALA A 98 10.22 12.95 -4.51
N ASP A 99 10.74 12.00 -5.30
CA ASP A 99 11.63 10.95 -4.81
C ASP A 99 13.08 11.42 -4.72
N LYS A 100 13.48 12.28 -5.66
CA LYS A 100 14.84 12.84 -5.74
C LYS A 100 14.82 14.31 -6.09
N VAL A 101 15.86 15.02 -5.68
CA VAL A 101 16.04 16.44 -5.97
C VAL A 101 17.35 16.69 -6.69
N SER A 102 17.25 17.41 -7.82
CA SER A 102 18.38 17.77 -8.67
C SER A 102 18.90 19.17 -8.37
N ILE A 103 20.20 19.29 -8.10
CA ILE A 103 20.88 20.53 -7.73
C ILE A 103 21.97 20.85 -8.74
N ASN A 104 21.98 22.10 -9.23
CA ASN A 104 22.97 22.61 -10.20
C ASN A 104 23.67 23.87 -9.63
N THR A 105 23.11 25.06 -9.90
CA THR A 105 23.81 26.33 -9.66
C THR A 105 24.09 26.62 -8.17
N ALA A 106 23.26 26.10 -7.26
CA ALA A 106 23.51 26.24 -5.81
C ALA A 106 24.70 25.40 -5.35
N ALA A 107 24.88 24.20 -5.90
CA ALA A 107 26.02 23.34 -5.60
C ALA A 107 27.34 23.95 -6.09
N ILE A 108 27.34 24.61 -7.26
CA ILE A 108 28.50 25.34 -7.76
C ILE A 108 28.93 26.46 -6.79
N LYS A 109 27.96 27.22 -6.26
CA LYS A 109 28.22 28.32 -5.33
C LYS A 109 28.65 27.84 -3.94
N ARG A 110 28.11 26.71 -3.47
CA ARG A 110 28.38 26.12 -2.16
C ARG A 110 28.43 24.58 -2.29
N PRO A 111 29.58 23.99 -2.67
CA PRO A 111 29.68 22.54 -2.86
C PRO A 111 29.30 21.72 -1.62
N GLU A 112 29.60 22.23 -0.42
CA GLU A 112 29.25 21.58 0.85
C GLU A 112 27.73 21.39 1.05
N LEU A 113 26.87 22.11 0.31
CA LEU A 113 25.44 21.83 0.29
C LEU A 113 25.17 20.38 -0.13
N LEU A 114 25.91 19.82 -1.09
CA LEU A 114 25.71 18.43 -1.53
C LEU A 114 25.93 17.43 -0.40
N ARG A 115 26.92 17.66 0.46
CA ARG A 115 27.20 16.85 1.65
C ARG A 115 26.13 17.03 2.72
N GLU A 116 25.70 18.26 2.95
CA GLU A 116 24.59 18.56 3.86
C GLU A 116 23.32 17.81 3.44
N LEU A 117 22.99 17.82 2.14
CA LEU A 117 21.82 17.16 1.59
C LEU A 117 21.93 15.63 1.67
N SER A 118 23.06 15.06 1.25
CA SER A 118 23.26 13.61 1.27
C SER A 118 23.24 13.03 2.68
N GLN A 119 23.80 13.75 3.66
CA GLN A 119 23.74 13.36 5.07
C GLN A 119 22.34 13.50 5.68
N ARG A 120 21.57 14.51 5.25
CA ARG A 120 20.24 14.79 5.82
C ARG A 120 19.13 13.94 5.20
N PHE A 121 19.18 13.69 3.89
CA PHE A 121 18.08 13.05 3.14
C PHE A 121 18.47 11.68 2.55
N GLY A 122 19.76 11.29 2.64
CA GLY A 122 20.31 10.11 1.99
C GLY A 122 20.81 10.39 0.58
N SER A 123 21.89 9.71 0.18
CA SER A 123 22.52 9.90 -1.13
C SER A 123 21.56 9.67 -2.30
N GLN A 124 20.67 8.68 -2.18
CA GLN A 124 19.70 8.30 -3.22
C GLN A 124 18.71 9.43 -3.59
N CYS A 125 18.48 10.39 -2.69
CA CYS A 125 17.58 11.52 -2.93
C CYS A 125 18.27 12.71 -3.59
N VAL A 126 19.59 12.66 -3.81
CA VAL A 126 20.39 13.81 -4.28
C VAL A 126 20.97 13.52 -5.66
N VAL A 127 20.57 14.33 -6.66
CA VAL A 127 21.10 14.31 -8.03
C VAL A 127 21.92 15.56 -8.28
N LEU A 128 23.18 15.43 -8.72
CA LEU A 128 23.98 16.57 -9.17
C LEU A 128 23.77 16.77 -10.67
N SER A 129 23.19 17.90 -11.06
CA SER A 129 23.09 18.31 -12.45
C SER A 129 24.35 19.07 -12.87
N VAL A 130 25.00 18.57 -13.92
CA VAL A 130 26.23 19.10 -14.51
C VAL A 130 25.95 19.51 -15.95
N ASP A 131 25.76 20.81 -16.18
CA ASP A 131 25.66 21.37 -17.53
C ASP A 131 27.06 21.62 -18.08
N ALA A 132 27.52 20.78 -18.99
CA ALA A 132 28.88 20.78 -19.52
C ALA A 132 28.94 21.15 -21.00
N ARG A 133 30.02 21.82 -21.40
CA ARG A 133 30.38 22.04 -22.81
C ARG A 133 31.89 21.99 -23.01
N ARG A 134 32.34 21.81 -24.25
CA ARG A 134 33.76 22.00 -24.60
C ARG A 134 34.17 23.45 -24.38
N VAL A 135 35.40 23.66 -23.89
CA VAL A 135 35.94 25.02 -23.72
C VAL A 135 36.01 25.69 -25.10
N PRO A 136 35.36 26.85 -25.30
CA PRO A 136 35.35 27.51 -26.59
C PRO A 136 36.73 28.08 -26.94
N ASP A 137 36.99 28.29 -28.23
CA ASP A 137 38.24 28.91 -28.71
C ASP A 137 38.46 30.29 -28.07
N GLY A 138 39.61 30.46 -27.41
CA GLY A 138 39.93 31.68 -26.64
C GLY A 138 39.34 31.73 -25.22
N GLY A 139 38.61 30.70 -24.80
CA GLY A 139 38.18 30.47 -23.43
C GLY A 139 39.34 30.11 -22.48
N THR A 140 39.06 30.08 -21.18
CA THR A 140 40.07 29.66 -20.19
C THR A 140 40.21 28.14 -20.24
N PRO A 141 41.39 27.58 -20.56
CA PRO A 141 41.57 26.13 -20.68
C PRO A 141 41.23 25.39 -19.37
N GLN A 142 40.51 24.28 -19.49
CA GLN A 142 40.24 23.33 -18.39
C GLN A 142 41.04 22.03 -18.61
N PRO A 143 41.48 21.34 -17.55
CA PRO A 143 42.27 20.10 -17.66
C PRO A 143 41.66 19.02 -18.55
N SER A 144 40.35 18.82 -18.50
CA SER A 144 39.63 17.84 -19.32
C SER A 144 39.26 18.36 -20.71
N GLY A 145 39.37 19.67 -20.95
CA GLY A 145 38.79 20.32 -22.12
C GLY A 145 37.29 20.62 -22.03
N PHE A 146 36.62 20.23 -20.94
CA PHE A 146 35.20 20.51 -20.68
C PHE A 146 35.02 21.47 -19.49
N GLU A 147 34.14 22.46 -19.64
CA GLU A 147 33.77 23.40 -18.58
C GLU A 147 32.31 23.24 -18.14
N VAL A 148 32.07 23.45 -16.84
CA VAL A 148 30.72 23.60 -16.29
C VAL A 148 30.17 24.97 -16.68
N THR A 149 28.90 25.01 -17.03
CA THR A 149 28.18 26.22 -17.42
C THR A 149 26.98 26.49 -16.51
N THR A 150 26.49 27.72 -16.56
CA THR A 150 25.29 28.19 -15.87
C THR A 150 24.48 29.08 -16.82
N HIS A 151 23.26 29.47 -16.42
CA HIS A 151 22.37 30.32 -17.22
C HIS A 151 22.08 29.70 -18.60
N GLY A 152 21.65 28.43 -18.62
CA GLY A 152 21.31 27.71 -19.84
C GLY A 152 22.49 27.55 -20.80
N GLY A 153 23.69 27.28 -20.29
CA GLY A 153 24.89 27.07 -21.11
C GLY A 153 25.65 28.32 -21.54
N THR A 154 25.12 29.53 -21.29
CA THR A 154 25.72 30.76 -21.83
C THR A 154 26.96 31.24 -21.07
N ARG A 155 27.05 30.93 -19.77
CA ARG A 155 28.12 31.44 -18.90
C ARG A 155 28.97 30.32 -18.31
N SER A 156 30.28 30.39 -18.52
CA SER A 156 31.25 29.51 -17.84
C SER A 156 31.23 29.72 -16.32
N ALA A 157 31.24 28.62 -15.58
CA ALA A 157 31.44 28.61 -14.13
C ALA A 157 32.92 28.66 -13.74
N GLY A 158 33.84 28.50 -14.69
CA GLY A 158 35.28 28.43 -14.45
C GLY A 158 35.73 27.15 -13.75
N ILE A 159 34.92 26.08 -13.83
CA ILE A 159 35.17 24.78 -13.21
C ILE A 159 35.24 23.72 -14.30
N ASP A 160 36.19 22.79 -14.18
CA ASP A 160 36.29 21.61 -15.03
C ASP A 160 35.12 20.64 -14.79
N ALA A 161 34.44 20.23 -15.86
CA ALA A 161 33.21 19.42 -15.74
C ALA A 161 33.45 18.02 -15.18
N ILE A 162 34.57 17.39 -15.53
CA ILE A 162 34.91 16.03 -15.09
C ILE A 162 35.29 16.04 -13.61
N GLU A 163 36.13 17.01 -13.21
CA GLU A 163 36.50 17.18 -11.81
C GLU A 163 35.30 17.55 -10.94
N TRP A 164 34.35 18.32 -11.47
CA TRP A 164 33.13 18.65 -10.75
C TRP A 164 32.24 17.43 -10.51
N ALA A 165 32.07 16.56 -11.50
CA ALA A 165 31.32 15.31 -11.34
C ALA A 165 31.99 14.39 -10.30
N ARG A 166 33.32 14.24 -10.36
CA ARG A 166 34.11 13.50 -9.36
C ARG A 166 33.92 14.07 -7.95
N ARG A 167 33.96 15.40 -7.82
CA ARG A 167 33.75 16.08 -6.54
C ARG A 167 32.33 15.90 -6.01
N GLY A 168 31.32 15.85 -6.88
CA GLY A 168 29.94 15.53 -6.52
C GLY A 168 29.81 14.18 -5.82
N GLU A 169 30.43 13.14 -6.40
CA GLU A 169 30.50 11.80 -5.79
C GLU A 169 31.18 11.82 -4.42
N GLU A 170 32.33 12.51 -4.28
CA GLU A 170 33.02 12.68 -2.99
C GLU A 170 32.18 13.42 -1.92
N LEU A 171 31.19 14.20 -2.35
CA LEU A 171 30.25 14.92 -1.49
C LEU A 171 28.99 14.08 -1.17
N GLY A 172 28.91 12.85 -1.66
CA GLY A 172 27.87 11.89 -1.30
C GLY A 172 26.60 11.97 -2.15
N VAL A 173 26.66 12.57 -3.33
CA VAL A 173 25.56 12.56 -4.30
C VAL A 173 25.29 11.11 -4.76
N GLY A 174 24.03 10.74 -4.96
CA GLY A 174 23.66 9.39 -5.40
C GLY A 174 23.69 9.19 -6.91
N GLU A 175 23.56 10.27 -7.70
CA GLU A 175 23.46 10.21 -9.15
C GLU A 175 23.91 11.51 -9.85
N ILE A 176 24.54 11.40 -11.02
CA ILE A 176 24.94 12.54 -11.86
C ILE A 176 24.00 12.68 -13.05
N LEU A 177 23.34 13.83 -13.17
CA LEU A 177 22.65 14.24 -14.40
C LEU A 177 23.62 15.04 -15.28
N LEU A 178 24.18 14.40 -16.30
CA LEU A 178 25.20 14.97 -17.18
C LEU A 178 24.55 15.50 -18.46
N ASN A 179 24.46 16.82 -18.58
CA ASN A 179 23.82 17.49 -19.69
C ASN A 179 24.87 18.12 -20.62
N SER A 180 24.94 17.64 -21.87
CA SER A 180 25.81 18.24 -22.89
C SER A 180 25.13 19.44 -23.53
N MET A 181 25.61 20.64 -23.21
CA MET A 181 25.11 21.89 -23.80
C MET A 181 25.53 22.04 -25.27
N ASP A 182 26.60 21.37 -25.72
CA ASP A 182 27.01 21.38 -27.13
C ASP A 182 26.04 20.58 -28.01
N SER A 183 25.45 19.52 -27.43
CA SER A 183 24.53 18.62 -28.13
C SER A 183 23.07 18.99 -27.92
N ASP A 184 22.72 19.78 -26.90
CA ASP A 184 21.33 20.08 -26.56
C ASP A 184 20.57 20.75 -27.73
N GLY A 185 19.41 20.20 -28.06
CA GLY A 185 18.58 20.65 -29.19
C GLY A 185 19.14 20.39 -30.60
N VAL A 186 20.36 19.83 -30.76
CA VAL A 186 21.00 19.61 -32.08
C VAL A 186 20.48 18.34 -32.79
N LYS A 187 19.86 17.41 -32.05
CA LYS A 187 19.29 16.14 -32.54
C LYS A 187 20.30 15.27 -33.33
N GLN A 188 21.58 15.24 -32.92
CA GLN A 188 22.65 14.45 -33.57
C GLN A 188 23.20 13.30 -32.71
N GLY A 189 22.59 13.03 -31.56
CA GLY A 189 23.02 12.04 -30.60
C GLY A 189 23.66 12.64 -29.34
N PHE A 190 23.83 11.81 -28.32
CA PHE A 190 24.45 12.20 -27.06
C PHE A 190 25.97 12.39 -27.22
N ASP A 191 26.58 13.16 -26.33
CA ASP A 191 28.03 13.37 -26.32
C ASP A 191 28.76 12.19 -25.67
N SER A 192 29.04 11.15 -26.47
CA SER A 192 29.76 9.94 -26.03
C SER A 192 31.13 10.23 -25.42
N GLU A 193 31.86 11.23 -25.93
CA GLU A 193 33.19 11.60 -25.41
C GLU A 193 33.07 12.11 -23.98
N LEU A 194 32.14 13.03 -23.74
CA LEU A 194 31.87 13.57 -22.40
C LEU A 194 31.39 12.47 -21.43
N ILE A 195 30.47 11.60 -21.88
CA ILE A 195 29.95 10.50 -21.06
C ILE A 195 31.08 9.56 -20.63
N SER A 196 31.90 9.10 -21.58
CA SER A 196 33.03 8.22 -21.28
C SER A 196 34.05 8.87 -20.36
N ALA A 197 34.31 10.17 -20.54
CA ALA A 197 35.28 10.88 -19.72
C ALA A 197 34.79 11.06 -18.26
N VAL A 198 33.50 11.31 -18.05
CA VAL A 198 32.90 11.33 -16.70
C VAL A 198 32.85 9.93 -16.09
N ARG A 199 32.46 8.91 -16.85
CA ARG A 199 32.37 7.54 -16.35
C ARG A 199 33.72 6.98 -15.87
N GLN A 200 34.84 7.45 -16.43
CA GLN A 200 36.18 7.06 -15.97
C GLN A 200 36.52 7.53 -14.56
N VAL A 201 35.85 8.57 -14.05
CA VAL A 201 36.16 9.16 -12.73
C VAL A 201 35.03 9.04 -11.71
N VAL A 202 33.81 8.70 -12.14
CA VAL A 202 32.62 8.57 -11.29
C VAL A 202 32.11 7.12 -11.26
N HIS A 203 31.81 6.59 -10.07
CA HIS A 203 31.33 5.21 -9.87
C HIS A 203 29.82 5.12 -9.68
N ILE A 204 29.18 6.15 -9.14
CA ILE A 204 27.72 6.30 -9.05
C ILE A 204 27.04 6.40 -10.44
N PRO A 205 25.71 6.15 -10.52
CA PRO A 205 24.95 6.24 -11.77
C PRO A 205 25.10 7.57 -12.51
N VAL A 206 25.22 7.50 -13.84
CA VAL A 206 25.25 8.67 -14.74
C VAL A 206 24.03 8.65 -15.67
N ILE A 207 23.27 9.74 -15.66
CA ILE A 207 22.19 10.02 -16.60
C ILE A 207 22.73 10.88 -17.73
N ALA A 208 22.71 10.38 -18.97
CA ALA A 208 23.09 11.15 -20.14
C ALA A 208 21.92 12.02 -20.64
N SER A 209 22.16 13.31 -20.87
CA SER A 209 21.20 14.28 -21.37
C SER A 209 21.80 15.15 -22.48
N GLY A 210 20.95 15.56 -23.42
CA GLY A 210 21.30 16.47 -24.53
C GLY A 210 21.62 15.74 -25.84
N GLY A 211 20.94 16.13 -26.93
CA GLY A 211 21.27 15.68 -28.30
C GLY A 211 20.44 14.54 -28.90
N ALA A 212 19.57 13.90 -28.12
CA ALA A 212 18.67 12.87 -28.64
C ALA A 212 17.75 13.40 -29.76
N GLY A 213 17.51 12.57 -30.77
CA GLY A 213 16.77 12.94 -31.99
C GLY A 213 16.00 11.77 -32.60
N GLU A 214 16.53 10.55 -32.48
CA GLU A 214 15.95 9.28 -32.92
C GLU A 214 16.33 8.17 -31.93
N ALA A 215 15.59 7.05 -31.93
CA ALA A 215 15.81 5.94 -30.99
C ALA A 215 17.21 5.31 -31.09
N SER A 216 17.83 5.31 -32.27
CA SER A 216 19.21 4.86 -32.54
C SER A 216 20.29 5.67 -31.81
N HIS A 217 19.97 6.88 -31.33
CA HIS A 217 20.93 7.69 -30.57
C HIS A 217 21.17 7.19 -29.14
N PHE A 218 20.28 6.38 -28.58
CA PHE A 218 20.29 5.99 -27.18
C PHE A 218 21.31 4.89 -26.82
N PRO A 219 21.46 3.78 -27.59
CA PRO A 219 22.46 2.75 -27.29
C PRO A 219 23.90 3.27 -27.20
N PRO A 220 24.39 4.14 -28.11
CA PRO A 220 25.74 4.70 -27.99
C PRO A 220 26.01 5.43 -26.68
N ALA A 221 25.01 6.04 -26.04
CA ALA A 221 25.17 6.69 -24.74
C ALA A 221 25.43 5.66 -23.62
N ILE A 222 24.74 4.53 -23.66
CA ILE A 222 24.93 3.41 -22.72
C ILE A 222 26.28 2.74 -22.94
N ASP A 223 26.64 2.47 -24.20
CA ASP A 223 27.96 1.94 -24.57
C ASP A 223 29.11 2.85 -24.08
N SER A 224 28.87 4.16 -24.04
CA SER A 224 29.82 5.16 -23.56
C SER A 224 29.92 5.21 -22.03
N GLY A 225 29.03 4.52 -21.30
CA GLY A 225 29.10 4.36 -19.85
C GLY A 225 27.92 4.95 -19.06
N ALA A 226 26.88 5.47 -19.71
CA ALA A 226 25.69 5.94 -19.02
C ALA A 226 24.84 4.78 -18.46
N ASN A 227 24.15 5.01 -17.35
CA ASN A 227 23.23 4.06 -16.72
C ASN A 227 21.77 4.38 -17.03
N ALA A 228 21.51 5.63 -17.42
CA ALA A 228 20.20 6.13 -17.78
C ALA A 228 20.34 7.16 -18.90
N VAL A 229 19.26 7.34 -19.64
CA VAL A 229 19.18 8.25 -20.77
C VAL A 229 17.96 9.14 -20.63
N LEU A 230 18.18 10.45 -20.73
CA LEU A 230 17.16 11.45 -20.53
C LEU A 230 16.94 12.25 -21.81
N ALA A 231 15.68 12.41 -22.19
CA ALA A 231 15.28 13.24 -23.32
C ALA A 231 13.97 13.98 -23.03
N ALA A 232 13.78 15.13 -23.67
CA ALA A 232 12.62 16.00 -23.47
C ALA A 232 11.76 16.10 -24.74
N SER A 233 12.24 16.88 -25.72
CA SER A 233 11.45 17.30 -26.89
C SER A 233 10.91 16.13 -27.72
N ILE A 234 11.69 15.06 -27.89
CA ILE A 234 11.28 13.92 -28.72
C ILE A 234 10.07 13.16 -28.14
N PHE A 235 9.94 13.13 -26.80
CA PHE A 235 8.82 12.49 -26.11
C PHE A 235 7.61 13.42 -26.01
N HIS A 236 7.81 14.72 -25.83
CA HIS A 236 6.71 15.68 -25.70
C HIS A 236 5.89 15.79 -26.99
N PHE A 237 6.58 15.82 -28.14
CA PHE A 237 5.96 15.98 -29.46
C PHE A 237 5.64 14.65 -30.16
N GLY A 238 5.97 13.51 -29.54
CA GLY A 238 5.73 12.19 -30.11
C GLY A 238 6.57 11.88 -31.35
N ASP A 239 7.74 12.52 -31.48
CA ASP A 239 8.70 12.25 -32.57
C ASP A 239 9.29 10.83 -32.41
N VAL A 240 9.50 10.40 -31.16
CA VAL A 240 9.98 9.08 -30.75
C VAL A 240 9.27 8.71 -29.45
N SER A 241 8.74 7.50 -29.36
CA SER A 241 8.12 6.96 -28.13
C SER A 241 9.15 6.33 -27.19
N ILE A 242 8.80 6.21 -25.91
CA ILE A 242 9.65 5.52 -24.93
C ILE A 242 9.85 4.04 -25.30
N SER A 243 8.80 3.38 -25.81
CA SER A 243 8.85 2.00 -26.30
C SER A 243 9.85 1.81 -27.44
N GLU A 244 9.92 2.73 -28.40
CA GLU A 244 10.90 2.68 -29.49
C GLU A 244 12.34 2.80 -28.97
N VAL A 245 12.58 3.65 -27.97
CA VAL A 245 13.89 3.77 -27.32
C VAL A 245 14.26 2.46 -26.62
N LYS A 246 13.34 1.89 -25.83
CA LYS A 246 13.57 0.61 -25.13
C LYS A 246 13.83 -0.53 -26.12
N SER A 247 13.12 -0.56 -27.24
CA SER A 247 13.34 -1.53 -28.32
C SER A 247 14.72 -1.39 -28.95
N ALA A 248 15.17 -0.16 -29.22
CA ALA A 248 16.51 0.09 -29.75
C ALA A 248 17.62 -0.32 -28.77
N LEU A 249 17.45 -0.06 -27.48
CA LEU A 249 18.36 -0.49 -26.42
C LEU A 249 18.42 -2.02 -26.30
N ALA A 250 17.27 -2.69 -26.30
CA ALA A 250 17.17 -4.15 -26.28
C ALA A 250 17.84 -4.78 -27.51
N ALA A 251 17.61 -4.21 -28.70
CA ALA A 251 18.22 -4.68 -29.95
C ALA A 251 19.75 -4.52 -29.96
N ALA A 252 20.28 -3.52 -29.25
CA ALA A 252 21.72 -3.34 -29.03
C ALA A 252 22.30 -4.25 -27.94
N GLY A 253 21.46 -5.06 -27.27
CA GLY A 253 21.88 -6.01 -26.24
C GLY A 253 21.88 -5.45 -24.82
N HIS A 254 21.29 -4.28 -24.59
CA HIS A 254 21.11 -3.73 -23.24
C HIS A 254 19.83 -4.24 -22.60
N GLU A 255 19.90 -4.58 -21.31
CA GLU A 255 18.74 -4.96 -20.53
C GLU A 255 17.86 -3.74 -20.26
N VAL A 256 16.56 -3.84 -20.58
CA VAL A 256 15.54 -2.79 -20.33
C VAL A 256 14.33 -3.41 -19.64
N ARG A 257 13.53 -2.59 -18.96
CA ARG A 257 12.26 -3.02 -18.38
C ARG A 257 11.15 -2.90 -19.42
N HIS A 258 10.50 -4.01 -19.77
CA HIS A 258 9.37 -4.01 -20.71
C HIS A 258 8.04 -4.03 -19.95
N THR A 259 7.06 -3.23 -20.41
CA THR A 259 5.75 -3.10 -19.74
C THR A 259 4.58 -3.55 -20.64
N GLY A 260 4.78 -3.87 -21.94
CA GLY A 260 3.69 -4.40 -22.79
C GLY A 260 4.05 -5.12 -24.11
N PRO A 261 3.04 -5.58 -24.88
CA PRO A 261 3.19 -6.37 -26.12
C PRO A 261 3.88 -5.68 -27.30
N ALA A 262 3.84 -4.34 -27.35
CA ALA A 262 4.37 -3.54 -28.44
C ALA A 262 5.91 -3.46 -28.45
N ASP A 263 6.57 -3.93 -27.38
CA ASP A 263 7.99 -3.67 -27.11
C ASP A 263 8.96 -4.73 -27.64
N TYR A 264 8.48 -5.72 -28.42
CA TYR A 264 9.30 -6.83 -28.93
C TYR A 264 9.50 -6.75 -30.45
N PRO A 265 10.73 -6.51 -30.95
CA PRO A 265 11.04 -6.63 -32.37
C PRO A 265 11.22 -8.09 -32.80
N LEU A 266 10.68 -8.47 -33.97
CA LEU A 266 10.90 -9.80 -34.55
C LEU A 266 12.29 -9.89 -35.19
N ASP A 267 13.01 -10.99 -34.96
CA ASP A 267 14.32 -11.25 -35.59
C ASP A 267 14.23 -11.08 -37.12
N PRO A 268 15.07 -10.23 -37.75
CA PRO A 268 15.03 -9.96 -39.20
C PRO A 268 15.15 -11.20 -40.09
N SER A 269 15.85 -12.24 -39.64
CA SER A 269 15.99 -13.52 -40.36
C SER A 269 14.71 -14.36 -40.32
N ILE A 270 13.91 -14.23 -39.25
CA ILE A 270 12.58 -14.83 -39.15
C ILE A 270 11.59 -13.99 -39.95
N ALA A 271 11.65 -12.66 -39.81
CA ALA A 271 10.83 -11.73 -40.56
C ALA A 271 10.98 -11.92 -42.08
N ALA A 272 12.20 -12.11 -42.60
CA ALA A 272 12.45 -12.33 -44.03
C ALA A 272 11.79 -13.61 -44.58
N ARG A 273 11.43 -14.56 -43.71
CA ARG A 273 10.77 -15.82 -44.09
C ARG A 273 9.25 -15.71 -44.13
N LEU A 274 8.65 -14.60 -43.68
CA LEU A 274 7.20 -14.43 -43.59
C LEU A 274 6.65 -13.60 -44.76
N LYS A 275 5.64 -14.13 -45.45
CA LYS A 275 4.83 -13.42 -46.44
C LYS A 275 3.57 -12.90 -45.76
N ARG A 276 3.56 -11.60 -45.47
CA ARG A 276 2.40 -10.91 -44.90
C ARG A 276 1.46 -10.49 -46.02
N ASN A 277 0.18 -10.36 -45.70
CA ASN A 277 -0.80 -9.73 -46.59
C ASN A 277 -0.67 -8.19 -46.58
N ASP A 278 -1.52 -7.51 -47.37
CA ASP A 278 -1.54 -6.04 -47.49
C ASP A 278 -1.79 -5.28 -46.18
N ARG A 279 -2.15 -5.97 -45.09
CA ARG A 279 -2.34 -5.42 -43.74
C ARG A 279 -1.21 -5.77 -42.77
N GLY A 280 -0.11 -6.37 -43.26
CA GLY A 280 1.02 -6.77 -42.43
C GLY A 280 0.76 -8.04 -41.59
N LEU A 281 -0.28 -8.81 -41.90
CA LEU A 281 -0.67 -10.00 -41.12
C LEU A 281 -0.33 -11.31 -41.82
N VAL A 282 -0.02 -12.33 -41.03
CA VAL A 282 0.17 -13.74 -41.43
C VAL A 282 -0.81 -14.63 -40.62
N PRO A 283 -1.49 -15.60 -41.26
CA PRO A 283 -2.33 -16.56 -40.55
C PRO A 283 -1.49 -17.47 -39.64
N ALA A 284 -1.98 -17.70 -38.43
CA ALA A 284 -1.41 -18.63 -37.46
C ALA A 284 -2.40 -19.77 -37.18
N VAL A 285 -2.03 -20.99 -37.55
CA VAL A 285 -2.74 -22.22 -37.21
C VAL A 285 -2.22 -22.69 -35.87
N VAL A 286 -3.12 -22.96 -34.93
CA VAL A 286 -2.78 -23.40 -33.58
C VAL A 286 -3.17 -24.85 -33.43
N GLN A 287 -2.22 -25.69 -33.04
CA GLN A 287 -2.38 -27.13 -32.92
C GLN A 287 -1.97 -27.57 -31.51
N ASP A 288 -2.75 -28.48 -30.93
CA ASP A 288 -2.39 -29.08 -29.65
C ASP A 288 -1.17 -30.00 -29.82
N VAL A 289 -0.18 -29.84 -28.95
CA VAL A 289 1.11 -30.54 -29.06
C VAL A 289 1.00 -32.03 -28.69
N HIS A 290 -0.01 -32.43 -27.93
CA HIS A 290 -0.18 -33.80 -27.44
C HIS A 290 -1.04 -34.65 -28.38
N SER A 291 -2.19 -34.12 -28.79
CA SER A 291 -3.17 -34.79 -29.64
C SER A 291 -2.93 -34.56 -31.14
N GLY A 292 -2.24 -33.48 -31.52
CA GLY A 292 -2.12 -33.06 -32.90
C GLY A 292 -3.40 -32.44 -33.48
N GLU A 293 -4.43 -32.21 -32.67
CA GLU A 293 -5.68 -31.57 -33.09
C GLU A 293 -5.46 -30.10 -33.43
N VAL A 294 -6.04 -29.60 -34.53
CA VAL A 294 -6.05 -28.17 -34.84
C VAL A 294 -7.11 -27.49 -33.98
N LEU A 295 -6.67 -26.55 -33.17
CA LEU A 295 -7.48 -25.86 -32.16
C LEU A 295 -8.13 -24.59 -32.71
N MET A 296 -7.37 -23.77 -33.44
CA MET A 296 -7.90 -22.51 -33.97
C MET A 296 -7.03 -21.96 -35.10
N GLN A 297 -7.60 -21.02 -35.87
CA GLN A 297 -6.88 -20.16 -36.80
C GLN A 297 -6.99 -18.71 -36.32
N ALA A 298 -5.85 -18.03 -36.24
CA ALA A 298 -5.72 -16.65 -35.82
C ALA A 298 -4.83 -15.87 -36.79
N TRP A 299 -4.59 -14.59 -36.49
CA TRP A 299 -3.71 -13.72 -37.26
C TRP A 299 -2.62 -13.18 -36.35
N MET A 300 -1.42 -13.06 -36.88
CA MET A 300 -0.27 -12.45 -36.21
C MET A 300 0.32 -11.40 -37.14
N ASP A 301 0.82 -10.30 -36.58
CA ASP A 301 1.84 -9.48 -37.22
C ASP A 301 3.21 -9.83 -36.62
N ASP A 302 4.23 -9.05 -36.97
CA ASP A 302 5.59 -9.26 -36.48
C ASP A 302 5.71 -9.12 -34.96
N HIS A 303 4.97 -8.18 -34.35
CA HIS A 303 4.98 -7.95 -32.90
C HIS A 303 4.32 -9.09 -32.14
N ALA A 304 3.14 -9.54 -32.59
CA ALA A 304 2.44 -10.68 -31.99
C ALA A 304 3.30 -11.95 -32.05
N LEU A 305 4.02 -12.17 -33.15
CA LEU A 305 4.93 -13.30 -33.27
C LEU A 305 6.18 -13.14 -32.39
N ALA A 306 6.81 -11.96 -32.38
CA ALA A 306 7.99 -11.69 -31.56
C ALA A 306 7.68 -11.91 -30.08
N TYR A 307 6.55 -11.39 -29.63
CA TYR A 307 6.11 -11.52 -28.25
C TYR A 307 5.70 -12.96 -27.91
N THR A 308 5.09 -13.69 -28.86
CA THR A 308 4.84 -15.14 -28.73
C THR A 308 6.13 -15.93 -28.55
N LEU A 309 7.17 -15.63 -29.34
CA LEU A 309 8.48 -16.29 -29.26
C LEU A 309 9.19 -16.00 -27.94
N ALA A 310 9.12 -14.74 -27.47
CA ALA A 310 9.74 -14.29 -26.23
C ALA A 310 9.06 -14.89 -24.99
N THR A 311 7.73 -14.88 -24.93
CA THR A 311 6.97 -15.27 -23.73
C THR A 311 6.53 -16.72 -23.70
N ARG A 312 6.60 -17.41 -24.85
CA ARG A 312 5.99 -18.74 -25.05
C ARG A 312 4.48 -18.76 -24.78
N ARG A 313 3.78 -17.62 -24.92
CA ARG A 313 2.30 -17.57 -24.88
C ARG A 313 1.73 -17.35 -26.28
N GLY A 314 0.52 -17.83 -26.53
CA GLY A 314 -0.18 -17.60 -27.81
C GLY A 314 -0.71 -16.17 -27.91
N ILE A 315 -0.07 -15.32 -28.71
CA ILE A 315 -0.40 -13.90 -28.85
C ILE A 315 -0.78 -13.60 -30.28
N TYR A 316 -1.86 -12.85 -30.48
CA TYR A 316 -2.46 -12.69 -31.79
C TYR A 316 -2.97 -11.26 -32.00
N TRP A 317 -3.16 -10.88 -33.27
CA TRP A 317 -3.71 -9.59 -33.68
C TRP A 317 -5.19 -9.69 -34.05
N SER A 318 -6.06 -9.04 -33.28
CA SER A 318 -7.51 -9.09 -33.47
C SER A 318 -7.92 -8.20 -34.63
N ARG A 319 -8.26 -8.81 -35.77
CA ARG A 319 -8.73 -8.05 -36.94
C ARG A 319 -10.05 -7.31 -36.71
N SER A 320 -10.86 -7.73 -35.74
CA SER A 320 -12.15 -7.08 -35.43
C SER A 320 -12.02 -5.99 -34.37
N ARG A 321 -11.08 -6.13 -33.43
CA ARG A 321 -10.85 -5.16 -32.34
C ARG A 321 -9.68 -4.22 -32.59
N SER A 322 -8.85 -4.52 -33.60
CA SER A 322 -7.62 -3.80 -33.93
C SER A 322 -6.67 -3.67 -32.73
N GLU A 323 -6.51 -4.75 -31.96
CA GLU A 323 -5.69 -4.82 -30.75
C GLU A 323 -4.95 -6.16 -30.65
N TYR A 324 -3.86 -6.19 -29.88
CA TYR A 324 -3.19 -7.44 -29.49
C TYR A 324 -3.98 -8.17 -28.41
N TRP A 325 -4.08 -9.49 -28.52
CA TRP A 325 -4.66 -10.32 -27.47
C TRP A 325 -3.76 -11.52 -27.16
N VAL A 326 -3.55 -11.78 -25.87
CA VAL A 326 -2.90 -12.99 -25.39
C VAL A 326 -3.98 -14.00 -25.01
N LYS A 327 -3.94 -15.19 -25.59
CA LYS A 327 -4.96 -16.21 -25.34
C LYS A 327 -4.92 -16.65 -23.88
N GLY A 328 -6.06 -16.48 -23.20
CA GLY A 328 -6.26 -16.86 -21.80
C GLY A 328 -6.00 -15.75 -20.78
N MET A 329 -5.61 -14.54 -21.20
CA MET A 329 -5.42 -13.41 -20.27
C MET A 329 -6.70 -13.03 -19.50
N THR A 330 -7.86 -13.11 -20.16
CA THR A 330 -9.16 -12.73 -19.56
C THR A 330 -9.99 -13.94 -19.12
N SER A 331 -9.80 -15.10 -19.75
CA SER A 331 -10.65 -16.29 -19.54
C SER A 331 -9.98 -17.46 -18.83
N GLY A 332 -8.68 -17.36 -18.49
CA GLY A 332 -7.90 -18.47 -17.95
C GLY A 332 -7.60 -19.61 -18.94
N HIS A 333 -8.15 -19.55 -20.15
CA HIS A 333 -7.93 -20.56 -21.18
C HIS A 333 -6.64 -20.31 -21.96
N VAL A 334 -5.51 -20.65 -21.37
CA VAL A 334 -4.16 -20.28 -21.83
C VAL A 334 -3.62 -21.20 -22.93
N GLN A 335 -2.74 -20.65 -23.77
CA GLN A 335 -1.96 -21.39 -24.76
C GLN A 335 -0.48 -21.22 -24.49
N ASN A 336 0.17 -22.29 -24.04
CA ASN A 336 1.62 -22.32 -23.83
C ASN A 336 2.32 -22.87 -25.08
N VAL A 337 2.99 -22.00 -25.83
CA VAL A 337 3.63 -22.31 -27.11
C VAL A 337 4.91 -23.11 -26.89
N ARG A 338 4.89 -24.38 -27.32
CA ARG A 338 6.04 -25.29 -27.24
C ARG A 338 6.92 -25.19 -28.48
N GLU A 339 6.31 -25.04 -29.64
CA GLU A 339 7.00 -25.01 -30.94
C GLU A 339 6.33 -24.02 -31.89
N VAL A 340 7.11 -23.30 -32.68
CA VAL A 340 6.64 -22.43 -33.78
C VAL A 340 7.30 -22.90 -35.07
N ARG A 341 6.49 -23.14 -36.11
CA ARG A 341 6.96 -23.47 -37.46
C ARG A 341 6.38 -22.50 -38.47
N VAL A 342 7.11 -22.29 -39.55
CA VAL A 342 6.64 -21.57 -40.74
C VAL A 342 6.57 -22.60 -41.87
N ASP A 343 5.56 -22.52 -42.72
CA ASP A 343 5.45 -23.37 -43.90
C ASP A 343 6.54 -23.09 -44.96
N CYS A 344 6.50 -23.82 -46.07
CA CYS A 344 7.60 -23.82 -47.05
C CYS A 344 7.71 -22.53 -47.85
N ASP A 345 6.63 -21.75 -47.96
CA ASP A 345 6.58 -20.53 -48.73
C ASP A 345 6.33 -19.28 -47.88
N GLY A 346 6.19 -19.44 -46.56
CA GLY A 346 6.26 -18.36 -45.59
C GLY A 346 4.93 -17.70 -45.28
N ASP A 347 3.82 -18.19 -45.83
CA ASP A 347 2.53 -17.51 -45.75
C ASP A 347 1.64 -18.02 -44.62
N THR A 348 2.05 -19.06 -43.88
CA THR A 348 1.35 -19.56 -42.70
C THR A 348 2.30 -19.97 -41.57
N ILE A 349 1.91 -19.65 -40.33
CA ILE A 349 2.59 -20.07 -39.10
C ILE A 349 1.82 -21.22 -38.45
N LEU A 350 2.52 -22.24 -37.97
CA LEU A 350 2.00 -23.29 -37.09
C LEU A 350 2.53 -23.10 -35.67
N LEU A 351 1.65 -22.83 -34.72
CA LEU A 351 1.96 -22.88 -33.30
C LEU A 351 1.55 -24.24 -32.74
N LYS A 352 2.49 -24.96 -32.13
CA LYS A 352 2.14 -26.10 -31.27
C LYS A 352 2.07 -25.64 -29.83
N VAL A 353 0.90 -25.81 -29.24
CA VAL A 353 0.58 -25.32 -27.90
C VAL A 353 0.20 -26.45 -26.98
N ASP A 354 0.49 -26.25 -25.70
CA ASP A 354 -0.13 -26.96 -24.60
C ASP A 354 -1.32 -26.12 -24.15
N GLN A 355 -2.53 -26.58 -24.48
CA GLN A 355 -3.78 -25.84 -24.30
C GLN A 355 -4.37 -26.14 -22.92
N THR A 356 -4.56 -25.10 -22.11
CA THR A 356 -5.32 -25.18 -20.85
C THR A 356 -6.69 -24.55 -21.05
N GLY A 357 -7.77 -25.25 -20.71
CA GLY A 357 -9.14 -24.79 -20.97
C GLY A 357 -9.52 -24.77 -22.46
N ALA A 358 -10.57 -24.02 -22.83
CA ALA A 358 -11.10 -24.01 -24.19
C ALA A 358 -10.31 -23.12 -25.17
N ALA A 359 -9.96 -23.61 -26.37
CA ALA A 359 -9.36 -22.76 -27.39
C ALA A 359 -10.37 -21.82 -28.06
N CYS A 360 -11.65 -22.21 -28.14
CA CYS A 360 -12.70 -21.37 -28.70
C CYS A 360 -13.34 -20.45 -27.65
N HIS A 361 -13.77 -19.26 -28.10
CA HIS A 361 -14.53 -18.32 -27.28
C HIS A 361 -15.95 -18.82 -26.93
N THR A 362 -16.46 -19.84 -27.62
CA THR A 362 -17.74 -20.51 -27.32
C THR A 362 -17.61 -21.59 -26.24
N GLY A 363 -16.42 -21.79 -25.67
CA GLY A 363 -16.17 -22.78 -24.61
C GLY A 363 -15.77 -24.17 -25.11
N THR A 364 -15.67 -24.40 -26.42
CA THR A 364 -15.24 -25.68 -27.01
C THR A 364 -13.72 -25.81 -27.10
N HIS A 365 -13.22 -27.04 -27.02
CA HIS A 365 -11.78 -27.33 -27.07
C HIS A 365 -11.13 -26.81 -28.37
N THR A 366 -11.84 -26.91 -29.49
CA THR A 366 -11.43 -26.40 -30.81
C THR A 366 -12.48 -25.46 -31.41
N CYS A 367 -12.05 -24.52 -32.26
CA CYS A 367 -12.91 -23.68 -33.10
C CYS A 367 -13.57 -24.46 -34.27
N PHE A 368 -13.19 -25.73 -34.47
CA PHE A 368 -13.63 -26.56 -35.59
C PHE A 368 -14.66 -27.64 -35.18
N ASP A 369 -15.33 -27.46 -34.04
CA ASP A 369 -16.24 -28.43 -33.41
C ASP A 369 -17.68 -28.43 -34.01
N SER A 370 -17.84 -27.95 -35.25
CA SER A 370 -19.14 -27.96 -35.96
C SER A 370 -19.30 -29.23 -36.80
N ASP A 371 -20.54 -29.73 -36.94
CA ASP A 371 -20.90 -30.97 -37.65
C ASP A 371 -20.09 -31.23 -38.93
N LEU A 372 -19.54 -32.46 -39.05
CA LEU A 372 -18.85 -32.95 -40.24
C LEU A 372 -19.74 -32.79 -41.48
N VAL A 373 -19.31 -31.95 -42.42
CA VAL A 373 -20.01 -31.68 -43.69
C VAL A 373 -19.89 -32.87 -44.67
N LEU A 374 -19.07 -33.87 -44.34
CA LEU A 374 -18.90 -35.09 -45.14
C LEU A 374 -19.79 -36.20 -44.60
N THR A 375 -20.93 -36.41 -45.27
CA THR A 375 -21.67 -37.67 -45.13
C THR A 375 -20.97 -38.74 -45.95
N ASP A 376 -20.44 -39.77 -45.30
CA ASP A 376 -20.27 -41.06 -45.96
C ASP A 376 -20.69 -42.22 -45.07
N SER A 377 -21.53 -43.04 -45.69
CA SER A 377 -22.19 -44.23 -45.18
C SER A 377 -21.24 -45.42 -45.04
N SER A 378 -21.09 -45.99 -43.84
CA SER A 378 -21.12 -47.46 -43.57
C SER A 378 -20.59 -47.82 -42.16
N SER A 379 -21.49 -48.38 -41.33
CA SER A 379 -21.35 -49.54 -40.41
C SER A 379 -19.95 -49.93 -39.86
N THR A 380 -19.69 -50.26 -38.59
CA THR A 380 -20.48 -50.84 -37.47
C THR A 380 -19.61 -50.84 -36.18
N PRO A 381 -20.16 -51.10 -34.96
CA PRO A 381 -19.50 -50.92 -33.66
C PRO A 381 -18.94 -52.21 -33.01
N GLY A 382 -17.97 -52.05 -32.09
CA GLY A 382 -17.39 -53.09 -31.20
C GLY A 382 -15.86 -52.94 -31.12
N ALA A 383 -15.13 -53.11 -30.02
CA ALA A 383 -15.39 -53.76 -28.74
C ALA A 383 -14.43 -53.25 -27.64
N GLU A 384 -14.80 -53.49 -26.38
CA GLU A 384 -14.00 -53.39 -25.15
C GLU A 384 -12.68 -54.19 -25.23
N PHE A 385 -11.66 -53.78 -24.48
CA PHE A 385 -10.84 -54.68 -23.64
C PHE A 385 -10.12 -53.91 -22.52
N ALA A 386 -10.11 -54.50 -21.34
CA ALA A 386 -9.54 -54.04 -20.08
C ALA A 386 -8.14 -54.63 -19.80
N ASP A 387 -7.45 -54.01 -18.83
CA ASP A 387 -6.39 -54.46 -17.90
C ASP A 387 -5.11 -55.15 -18.44
N ASP A 388 -3.94 -54.69 -17.98
CA ASP A 388 -3.23 -55.35 -16.85
C ASP A 388 -1.93 -54.64 -16.41
N GLU A 389 -1.62 -54.80 -15.12
CA GLU A 389 -0.38 -54.41 -14.45
C GLU A 389 0.85 -55.23 -14.90
N ASN A 390 2.06 -54.68 -14.72
CA ASN A 390 3.00 -55.05 -13.64
C ASN A 390 4.51 -54.96 -14.01
N SER A 391 5.26 -54.35 -13.08
CA SER A 391 6.68 -54.46 -12.70
C SER A 391 7.78 -54.77 -13.73
N SER A 392 8.92 -54.05 -13.68
CA SER A 392 10.06 -54.43 -12.80
C SER A 392 11.38 -53.66 -13.08
N ASN A 393 11.95 -53.13 -12.00
CA ASN A 393 13.36 -52.89 -11.62
C ASN A 393 14.48 -52.85 -12.69
N LYS A 394 15.37 -51.85 -12.55
CA LYS A 394 16.77 -52.04 -12.08
C LYS A 394 17.55 -50.74 -11.83
N ASN A 395 18.06 -50.62 -10.60
CA ASN A 395 19.38 -50.21 -10.11
C ASN A 395 20.24 -49.17 -10.87
N LEU A 396 20.79 -48.22 -10.10
CA LEU A 396 22.22 -48.04 -9.73
C LEU A 396 22.31 -46.83 -8.76
N ALA A 397 22.70 -47.01 -7.48
CA ALA A 397 24.04 -46.76 -6.92
C ALA A 397 24.61 -45.37 -7.32
N GLY A 398 25.06 -44.46 -6.46
CA GLY A 398 25.35 -44.41 -5.03
C GLY A 398 26.23 -43.17 -4.80
N GLU A 399 26.34 -42.68 -3.56
CA GLU A 399 27.52 -42.06 -2.91
C GLU A 399 27.17 -40.98 -1.88
N SER A 400 28.14 -40.80 -0.97
CA SER A 400 28.06 -40.46 0.45
C SER A 400 28.59 -39.06 0.83
N VAL A 401 27.90 -38.43 1.81
CA VAL A 401 28.39 -37.86 3.08
C VAL A 401 29.57 -36.87 3.12
N SER A 402 29.35 -35.71 3.78
CA SER A 402 30.23 -35.02 4.77
C SER A 402 29.76 -33.54 4.94
N THR A 403 29.14 -33.09 6.04
CA THR A 403 29.67 -32.58 7.35
C THR A 403 30.49 -31.26 7.34
N ALA A 404 30.19 -30.44 8.37
CA ALA A 404 30.87 -29.23 8.91
C ALA A 404 30.53 -27.88 8.22
N GLU A 405 30.37 -26.73 8.88
CA GLU A 405 30.57 -26.28 10.28
C GLU A 405 29.90 -24.89 10.49
N LYS A 406 29.66 -24.51 11.76
CA LYS A 406 29.25 -23.16 12.24
C LYS A 406 30.36 -22.12 12.00
N PRO A 407 30.04 -20.81 12.11
CA PRO A 407 30.67 -20.06 13.22
C PRO A 407 29.73 -19.06 13.94
N GLU A 408 30.00 -18.90 15.24
CA GLU A 408 29.63 -17.76 16.10
C GLU A 408 30.79 -16.75 16.07
N ASP A 409 30.52 -15.43 16.03
CA ASP A 409 30.71 -14.50 17.18
C ASP A 409 30.68 -13.00 16.80
N ASN A 410 29.98 -12.23 17.67
CA ASN A 410 30.21 -10.87 18.19
C ASN A 410 30.52 -9.65 17.31
N ALA A 411 29.71 -8.59 17.48
CA ALA A 411 30.17 -7.20 17.61
C ALA A 411 29.17 -6.31 18.38
N GLU A 412 29.60 -5.81 19.54
CA GLU A 412 28.96 -4.71 20.29
C GLU A 412 29.18 -3.36 19.59
N VAL A 413 28.18 -2.48 19.61
CA VAL A 413 28.35 -1.06 19.24
C VAL A 413 27.76 -0.18 20.34
N SER A 414 28.62 0.66 20.91
CA SER A 414 28.33 1.65 21.94
C SER A 414 27.63 2.89 21.37
N ALA A 415 26.56 3.36 22.01
CA ALA A 415 25.99 4.69 21.78
C ALA A 415 25.81 5.42 23.12
N SER A 416 26.54 6.53 23.28
CA SER A 416 26.38 7.46 24.41
C SER A 416 25.38 8.55 24.06
N ALA A 417 24.19 8.50 24.65
CA ALA A 417 23.24 9.61 24.70
C ALA A 417 22.93 9.98 26.15
N ARG A 418 22.69 11.27 26.38
CA ARG A 418 22.73 11.93 27.69
C ARG A 418 21.64 11.42 28.64
N SER A 419 22.10 11.04 29.83
CA SER A 419 21.36 10.54 31.00
C SER A 419 20.30 11.52 31.53
N SER A 420 19.02 11.18 31.36
CA SER A 420 18.01 11.32 32.41
C SER A 420 17.59 9.91 32.82
N THR A 421 17.95 9.51 34.03
CA THR A 421 17.78 8.14 34.51
C THR A 421 16.30 7.75 34.53
N PRO A 422 15.89 6.67 33.83
CA PRO A 422 14.58 6.06 34.05
C PRO A 422 14.52 5.59 35.50
N VAL A 423 13.53 6.09 36.24
CA VAL A 423 13.32 5.67 37.63
C VAL A 423 12.38 4.49 37.60
N GLY A 424 12.96 3.28 37.59
CA GLY A 424 12.23 2.02 37.57
C GLY A 424 11.32 1.84 38.78
N VAL A 425 10.24 1.07 38.57
CA VAL A 425 9.33 0.65 39.63
C VAL A 425 10.03 -0.43 40.48
N PRO A 426 10.04 -0.34 41.83
CA PRO A 426 10.61 -1.39 42.69
C PRO A 426 9.98 -2.76 42.42
N ASP A 427 10.65 -3.87 42.69
CA ASP A 427 10.03 -5.21 42.65
C ASP A 427 8.80 -5.27 43.58
N LEU A 428 7.60 -5.36 42.99
CA LEU A 428 6.33 -5.18 43.67
C LEU A 428 5.61 -6.52 43.87
N GLY A 429 5.86 -7.18 45.01
CA GLY A 429 5.27 -8.48 45.36
C GLY A 429 3.73 -8.55 45.38
N ALA A 430 3.20 -9.78 45.28
CA ALA A 430 1.78 -10.09 45.09
C ALA A 430 0.82 -9.48 46.14
N GLY A 431 -0.26 -8.84 45.69
CA GLY A 431 -1.43 -8.49 46.50
C GLY A 431 -1.37 -7.20 47.32
N ARG A 432 -0.34 -6.35 47.14
CA ARG A 432 -0.18 -5.06 47.85
C ARG A 432 -0.08 -3.83 46.94
N THR A 433 -0.24 -3.99 45.63
CA THR A 433 0.29 -3.07 44.63
C THR A 433 -0.76 -2.06 44.19
N THR A 434 -0.66 -0.86 44.72
CA THR A 434 -1.29 0.34 44.14
C THR A 434 -0.18 1.35 43.99
N THR A 435 -0.12 2.12 42.89
CA THR A 435 0.73 3.32 42.78
C THR A 435 0.70 4.02 44.15
N THR A 436 1.84 4.22 44.82
CA THR A 436 1.78 4.78 46.19
C THR A 436 1.32 6.22 46.14
N ARG A 437 0.75 6.72 47.24
CA ARG A 437 0.34 8.14 47.31
C ARG A 437 1.54 9.07 47.10
N GLU A 438 2.70 8.74 47.65
CA GLU A 438 3.91 9.55 47.40
C GLU A 438 4.24 9.59 45.91
N ARG A 439 4.26 8.44 45.23
CA ARG A 439 4.54 8.36 43.80
C ARG A 439 3.48 9.08 42.96
N PHE A 440 2.22 8.98 43.35
CA PHE A 440 1.13 9.71 42.70
C PHE A 440 1.33 11.23 42.78
N ARG A 441 1.71 11.76 43.95
CA ARG A 441 1.99 13.20 44.10
C ARG A 441 3.17 13.66 43.25
N GLU A 442 4.23 12.85 43.16
CA GLU A 442 5.38 13.14 42.28
C GLU A 442 4.96 13.23 40.81
N LEU A 443 4.16 12.27 40.34
CA LEU A 443 3.67 12.26 38.95
C LEU A 443 2.66 13.38 38.69
N ALA A 444 1.75 13.64 39.63
CA ALA A 444 0.71 14.67 39.50
C ALA A 444 1.29 16.09 39.41
N ALA A 445 2.50 16.32 39.90
CA ALA A 445 3.20 17.60 39.77
C ALA A 445 3.67 17.91 38.33
N HIS A 446 3.72 16.89 37.45
CA HIS A 446 4.28 17.01 36.10
C HIS A 446 3.33 16.51 35.01
N HIS A 447 2.28 15.77 35.36
CA HIS A 447 1.36 15.16 34.40
C HIS A 447 -0.10 15.43 34.77
N ARG A 448 -0.92 15.74 33.75
CA ARG A 448 -2.37 15.93 33.92
C ARG A 448 -3.14 14.61 34.03
N VAL A 449 -2.54 13.51 33.58
CA VAL A 449 -3.11 12.16 33.70
C VAL A 449 -2.13 11.32 34.50
N VAL A 450 -2.59 10.74 35.61
CA VAL A 450 -1.75 9.87 36.44
C VAL A 450 -2.46 8.54 36.64
N PRO A 451 -1.90 7.43 36.12
CA PRO A 451 -2.48 6.10 36.32
C PRO A 451 -2.24 5.62 37.76
N VAL A 452 -3.32 5.31 38.46
CA VAL A 452 -3.27 4.51 39.69
C VAL A 452 -3.58 3.07 39.28
N ALA A 453 -2.60 2.19 39.38
CA ALA A 453 -2.69 0.83 38.86
C ALA A 453 -2.56 -0.23 39.96
N ARG A 454 -3.28 -1.35 39.80
CA ARG A 454 -3.22 -2.53 40.67
C ARG A 454 -3.08 -3.80 39.83
N LYS A 455 -2.01 -4.55 40.07
CA LYS A 455 -1.77 -5.85 39.41
C LYS A 455 -2.31 -6.99 40.26
N ILE A 456 -3.15 -7.83 39.67
CA ILE A 456 -3.77 -8.99 40.33
C ILE A 456 -3.52 -10.28 39.52
N LEU A 457 -3.49 -11.42 40.20
CA LEU A 457 -3.57 -12.72 39.56
C LEU A 457 -5.01 -12.93 39.08
N ALA A 458 -5.17 -13.31 37.81
CA ALA A 458 -6.47 -13.49 37.16
C ALA A 458 -6.41 -14.68 36.19
N ASP A 459 -5.73 -15.75 36.59
CA ASP A 459 -5.51 -16.97 35.80
C ASP A 459 -6.78 -17.77 35.50
N GLY A 460 -7.86 -17.53 36.25
CA GLY A 460 -9.21 -18.03 35.96
C GLY A 460 -10.07 -17.11 35.10
N GLU A 461 -9.58 -15.93 34.71
CA GLU A 461 -10.30 -14.97 33.89
C GLU A 461 -9.89 -15.06 32.42
N THR A 462 -10.85 -14.80 31.55
CA THR A 462 -10.65 -14.51 30.12
C THR A 462 -11.01 -13.05 29.86
N PRO A 463 -10.55 -12.43 28.75
CA PRO A 463 -10.97 -11.06 28.43
C PRO A 463 -12.49 -10.89 28.39
N LEU A 464 -13.21 -11.89 27.89
CA LEU A 464 -14.66 -11.85 27.79
C LEU A 464 -15.35 -11.98 29.16
N SER A 465 -14.85 -12.85 30.06
CA SER A 465 -15.41 -12.95 31.41
C SER A 465 -15.14 -11.69 32.23
N ALA A 466 -13.94 -11.11 32.08
CA ALA A 466 -13.58 -9.83 32.67
C ALA A 466 -14.45 -8.69 32.10
N TYR A 467 -14.66 -8.63 30.78
CA TYR A 467 -15.55 -7.65 30.16
C TYR A 467 -16.99 -7.78 30.65
N ASN A 468 -17.53 -9.01 30.74
CA ASN A 468 -18.87 -9.24 31.28
C ASN A 468 -18.98 -8.77 32.75
N ALA A 469 -17.95 -8.99 33.56
CA ALA A 469 -17.92 -8.53 34.95
C ALA A 469 -17.79 -7.00 35.09
N LEU A 470 -17.00 -6.37 34.22
CA LEU A 470 -16.54 -4.99 34.38
C LEU A 470 -17.24 -3.95 33.49
N ALA A 471 -17.68 -4.32 32.29
CA ALA A 471 -18.33 -3.42 31.36
C ALA A 471 -19.85 -3.63 31.33
N GLN A 472 -20.31 -4.88 31.43
CA GLN A 472 -21.75 -5.24 31.42
C GLN A 472 -22.51 -4.62 30.23
N ASP A 473 -21.87 -4.55 29.06
CA ASP A 473 -22.42 -3.98 27.83
C ASP A 473 -22.92 -2.52 27.96
N LYS A 474 -22.40 -1.77 28.95
CA LYS A 474 -22.80 -0.37 29.21
C LYS A 474 -22.30 0.60 28.13
N PRO A 475 -22.93 1.78 27.97
CA PRO A 475 -22.42 2.84 27.10
C PRO A 475 -21.00 3.26 27.45
N GLY A 476 -20.19 3.58 26.43
CA GLY A 476 -18.81 4.03 26.60
C GLY A 476 -17.84 2.90 26.98
N THR A 477 -18.20 1.63 26.76
CA THR A 477 -17.34 0.48 27.06
C THR A 477 -16.72 -0.08 25.79
N PHE A 478 -15.57 -0.75 25.93
CA PHE A 478 -14.93 -1.46 24.83
C PHE A 478 -14.17 -2.70 25.30
N LEU A 479 -13.94 -3.64 24.39
CA LEU A 479 -13.05 -4.79 24.52
C LEU A 479 -12.23 -4.88 23.24
N PHE A 480 -10.90 -4.81 23.36
CA PHE A 480 -9.94 -5.06 22.29
C PHE A 480 -9.12 -6.32 22.62
N GLU A 481 -9.08 -7.26 21.68
CA GLU A 481 -8.23 -8.45 21.74
C GLU A 481 -7.46 -8.57 20.43
N SER A 482 -6.30 -9.23 20.46
CA SER A 482 -5.47 -9.43 19.28
C SER A 482 -4.98 -10.87 19.20
N ALA A 483 -5.13 -11.51 18.04
CA ALA A 483 -4.63 -12.86 17.78
C ALA A 483 -3.42 -12.79 16.83
N GLU A 484 -2.27 -13.31 17.26
CA GLU A 484 -1.05 -13.34 16.44
C GLU A 484 -1.13 -14.40 15.33
N PRO A 485 -0.44 -14.18 14.19
CA PRO A 485 -0.23 -15.21 13.18
C PRO A 485 0.43 -16.45 13.82
N GLY A 486 -0.22 -17.62 13.74
CA GLY A 486 0.33 -18.86 14.32
C GLY A 486 -0.43 -19.49 15.50
N ARG A 487 -1.64 -19.02 15.82
CA ARG A 487 -2.64 -19.60 16.76
C ARG A 487 -2.56 -19.16 18.23
N SER A 488 -1.62 -18.30 18.64
CA SER A 488 -1.60 -17.69 19.98
C SER A 488 -2.32 -16.35 19.99
N TRP A 489 -3.02 -16.03 21.09
CA TRP A 489 -3.43 -14.66 21.37
C TRP A 489 -2.18 -13.82 21.64
N SER A 490 -2.17 -12.56 21.21
CA SER A 490 -1.11 -11.63 21.58
C SER A 490 -1.10 -11.45 23.10
N ARG A 491 -0.01 -10.89 23.63
CA ARG A 491 0.19 -10.78 25.07
C ARG A 491 -0.94 -10.02 25.79
N TRP A 492 -1.58 -9.05 25.13
CA TRP A 492 -2.47 -8.09 25.80
C TRP A 492 -3.91 -8.11 25.29
N SER A 493 -4.85 -7.85 26.19
CA SER A 493 -6.21 -7.45 25.84
C SER A 493 -6.66 -6.29 26.72
N PHE A 494 -7.42 -5.36 26.15
CA PHE A 494 -7.78 -4.12 26.79
C PHE A 494 -9.30 -4.00 26.95
N ILE A 495 -9.75 -3.61 28.14
CA ILE A 495 -11.17 -3.45 28.46
C ILE A 495 -11.39 -2.05 29.03
N GLY A 496 -12.23 -1.26 28.36
CA GLY A 496 -12.76 -0.01 28.90
C GLY A 496 -14.05 -0.26 29.67
N THR A 497 -14.12 0.25 30.90
CA THR A 497 -15.23 -0.10 31.84
C THR A 497 -16.37 0.91 31.90
N GLY A 498 -16.31 1.96 31.06
CA GLY A 498 -17.36 2.97 30.90
C GLY A 498 -16.79 4.39 30.91
N ALA A 499 -16.57 4.94 29.72
CA ALA A 499 -16.20 6.34 29.55
C ALA A 499 -17.36 7.27 29.93
N ARG A 500 -17.01 8.46 30.42
CA ARG A 500 -17.97 9.52 30.80
C ARG A 500 -17.81 10.80 29.99
N SER A 501 -16.81 10.82 29.12
CA SER A 501 -16.52 11.91 28.21
C SER A 501 -16.02 11.33 26.89
N ALA A 502 -16.39 11.97 25.78
CA ALA A 502 -15.93 11.58 24.46
C ALA A 502 -15.79 12.81 23.55
N LEU A 503 -14.78 12.80 22.70
CA LEU A 503 -14.66 13.74 21.57
C LEU A 503 -15.39 13.13 20.37
N THR A 504 -16.27 13.90 19.74
CA THR A 504 -17.07 13.48 18.59
C THR A 504 -17.24 14.62 17.58
N VAL A 505 -18.10 14.42 16.59
CA VAL A 505 -18.44 15.41 15.56
C VAL A 505 -19.92 15.76 15.65
N ARG A 506 -20.23 17.06 15.71
CA ARG A 506 -21.59 17.61 15.61
C ARG A 506 -21.57 18.77 14.63
N ASP A 507 -22.53 18.80 13.71
CA ASP A 507 -22.65 19.86 12.69
C ASP A 507 -21.34 20.12 11.91
N ARG A 508 -20.60 19.04 11.60
CA ARG A 508 -19.28 19.05 10.96
C ARG A 508 -18.18 19.76 11.76
N GLU A 509 -18.34 19.86 13.07
CA GLU A 509 -17.34 20.42 13.97
C GLU A 509 -17.04 19.49 15.16
N ALA A 510 -15.84 19.62 15.72
CA ALA A 510 -15.43 18.92 16.92
C ALA A 510 -16.32 19.28 18.11
N ALA A 511 -16.90 18.28 18.75
CA ALA A 511 -17.78 18.45 19.91
C ALA A 511 -17.42 17.48 21.03
N TRP A 512 -17.76 17.84 22.25
CA TRP A 512 -17.56 16.99 23.43
C TRP A 512 -18.88 16.52 23.99
N LEU A 513 -18.95 15.23 24.29
CA LEU A 513 -19.98 14.64 25.15
C LEU A 513 -19.41 14.54 26.57
N GLY A 514 -20.25 14.76 27.58
CA GLY A 514 -19.84 14.70 28.98
C GLY A 514 -18.98 15.90 29.42
N THR A 515 -17.89 15.63 30.16
CA THR A 515 -17.00 16.67 30.68
C THR A 515 -15.85 16.96 29.70
N THR A 516 -15.74 18.20 29.25
CA THR A 516 -14.62 18.68 28.42
C THR A 516 -13.41 19.02 29.29
N PRO A 517 -12.20 18.52 28.98
CA PRO A 517 -10.97 18.96 29.64
C PRO A 517 -10.67 20.44 29.42
N GLU A 518 -10.19 21.15 30.44
CA GLU A 518 -9.77 22.54 30.29
C GLU A 518 -8.52 22.64 29.40
N GLY A 519 -8.46 23.67 28.55
CA GLY A 519 -7.31 23.94 27.67
C GLY A 519 -7.31 23.22 26.33
N VAL A 520 -8.26 22.31 26.08
CA VAL A 520 -8.36 21.62 24.78
C VAL A 520 -9.24 22.39 23.80
N GLN A 521 -8.93 22.27 22.51
CA GLN A 521 -9.74 22.86 21.46
C GLN A 521 -11.16 22.28 21.46
N THR A 522 -12.15 23.17 21.28
CA THR A 522 -13.55 22.85 21.02
C THR A 522 -13.95 23.49 19.68
N GLY A 523 -14.83 22.82 18.92
CA GLY A 523 -15.21 23.27 17.58
C GLY A 523 -14.13 23.08 16.51
N GLY A 524 -14.50 23.34 15.27
CA GLY A 524 -13.61 23.23 14.10
C GLY A 524 -13.23 21.79 13.73
N ASN A 525 -12.06 21.59 13.14
CA ASN A 525 -11.64 20.28 12.63
C ASN A 525 -11.42 19.25 13.77
N PRO A 526 -12.05 18.06 13.72
CA PRO A 526 -11.97 17.04 14.76
C PRO A 526 -10.56 16.47 14.99
N PHE A 527 -9.73 16.34 13.95
CA PHE A 527 -8.36 15.87 14.11
C PHE A 527 -7.46 16.93 14.76
N GLY A 528 -7.74 18.22 14.53
CA GLY A 528 -7.11 19.32 15.27
C GLY A 528 -7.47 19.28 16.76
N ALA A 529 -8.74 19.05 17.08
CA ALA A 529 -9.18 18.87 18.46
C ALA A 529 -8.53 17.64 19.11
N LEU A 530 -8.46 16.51 18.40
CA LEU A 530 -7.80 15.29 18.88
C LEU A 530 -6.32 15.53 19.21
N LYS A 531 -5.57 16.21 18.32
CA LYS A 531 -4.18 16.63 18.57
C LYS A 531 -4.07 17.51 19.81
N SER A 532 -4.99 18.47 19.96
CA SER A 532 -5.01 19.37 21.12
C SER A 532 -5.15 18.60 22.43
N VAL A 533 -6.01 17.57 22.46
CA VAL A 533 -6.23 16.74 23.64
C VAL A 533 -5.01 15.88 23.96
N LEU A 534 -4.44 15.20 22.97
CA LEU A 534 -3.27 14.35 23.15
C LEU A 534 -2.06 15.16 23.64
N LYS A 535 -1.91 16.39 23.15
CA LYS A 535 -0.87 17.32 23.62
C LYS A 535 -1.11 17.75 25.07
N GLU A 536 -2.33 18.16 25.39
CA GLU A 536 -2.66 18.72 26.71
C GLU A 536 -2.65 17.65 27.80
N LEU A 537 -3.04 16.41 27.46
CA LEU A 537 -3.08 15.28 28.38
C LEU A 537 -1.85 14.36 28.28
N HIS A 538 -0.79 14.82 27.60
CA HIS A 538 0.41 14.03 27.38
C HIS A 538 1.01 13.51 28.70
N THR A 539 1.37 12.23 28.71
CA THR A 539 1.96 11.54 29.86
C THR A 539 3.05 10.61 29.37
N ASP A 540 4.25 10.73 29.95
CA ASP A 540 5.36 9.84 29.59
C ASP A 540 5.03 8.39 29.98
N PRO A 541 5.47 7.39 29.18
CA PRO A 541 5.34 5.98 29.54
C PRO A 541 5.94 5.69 30.92
N ILE A 542 5.21 4.95 31.75
CA ILE A 542 5.70 4.51 33.06
C ILE A 542 6.29 3.11 32.91
N GLU A 543 7.59 2.98 33.21
CA GLU A 543 8.31 1.71 33.12
C GLU A 543 7.61 0.58 33.89
N GLY A 544 7.45 -0.58 33.23
CA GLY A 544 6.81 -1.77 33.83
C GLY A 544 5.29 -1.78 33.82
N MET A 545 4.62 -0.73 33.31
CA MET A 545 3.18 -0.75 33.05
C MET A 545 2.85 -1.40 31.69
N PRO A 546 1.57 -1.79 31.46
CA PRO A 546 1.11 -2.25 30.16
C PRO A 546 1.31 -1.21 29.04
N PRO A 547 1.33 -1.63 27.76
CA PRO A 547 1.55 -0.72 26.62
C PRO A 547 0.56 0.44 26.56
N MET A 548 -0.72 0.18 26.88
CA MET A 548 -1.75 1.20 26.99
C MET A 548 -2.29 1.26 28.42
N THR A 549 -2.21 2.43 29.03
CA THR A 549 -2.75 2.71 30.38
C THR A 549 -3.91 3.70 30.37
N SER A 550 -4.01 4.51 29.31
CA SER A 550 -5.07 5.50 29.08
C SER A 550 -4.96 6.03 27.66
N GLY A 551 -6.02 6.68 27.16
CA GLY A 551 -5.97 7.38 25.89
C GLY A 551 -7.34 7.84 25.41
N MET A 552 -7.35 8.22 24.14
CA MET A 552 -8.53 8.46 23.32
C MET A 552 -8.82 7.18 22.53
N VAL A 553 -9.86 6.43 22.94
CA VAL A 553 -10.18 5.12 22.35
C VAL A 553 -11.49 5.22 21.58
N GLY A 554 -11.47 4.82 20.31
CA GLY A 554 -12.72 4.68 19.57
C GLY A 554 -12.58 4.45 18.09
N TYR A 555 -13.41 5.14 17.31
CA TYR A 555 -13.46 4.93 15.87
C TYR A 555 -13.34 6.26 15.11
N CYS A 556 -12.77 6.16 13.91
CA CYS A 556 -12.83 7.18 12.87
C CYS A 556 -13.54 6.54 11.67
N GLY A 557 -14.80 6.90 11.43
CA GLY A 557 -15.56 6.40 10.30
C GLY A 557 -14.96 6.88 8.99
N HIS A 558 -15.22 6.15 7.90
CA HIS A 558 -14.66 6.45 6.58
C HIS A 558 -14.96 7.89 6.14
N ASP A 559 -16.17 8.38 6.44
CA ASP A 559 -16.59 9.72 6.05
C ASP A 559 -15.80 10.86 6.73
N ALA A 560 -15.00 10.55 7.77
CA ALA A 560 -14.07 11.49 8.38
C ALA A 560 -12.97 11.97 7.39
N ILE A 561 -12.77 11.28 6.27
CA ILE A 561 -11.85 11.69 5.20
C ILE A 561 -12.20 13.10 4.67
N ARG A 562 -13.46 13.52 4.76
CA ARG A 562 -13.92 14.87 4.36
C ARG A 562 -13.41 16.01 5.25
N PHE A 563 -12.71 15.69 6.34
CA PHE A 563 -11.97 16.65 7.16
C PHE A 563 -10.49 16.75 6.79
N ILE A 564 -10.01 15.88 5.88
CA ILE A 564 -8.62 15.79 5.42
C ILE A 564 -8.56 16.19 3.94
N GLU A 565 -9.44 15.62 3.13
CA GLU A 565 -9.50 15.81 1.68
C GLU A 565 -10.80 16.51 1.24
N ASP A 566 -10.71 17.31 0.16
CA ASP A 566 -11.86 17.95 -0.47
C ASP A 566 -12.49 17.00 -1.49
N ILE A 567 -13.43 16.17 -1.02
CA ILE A 567 -14.17 15.20 -1.85
C ILE A 567 -15.69 15.45 -1.77
N PRO A 568 -16.46 14.97 -2.77
CA PRO A 568 -17.91 15.08 -2.76
C PRO A 568 -18.56 14.39 -1.55
N ASP A 569 -19.79 14.82 -1.25
CA ASP A 569 -20.62 14.32 -0.16
C ASP A 569 -22.06 14.20 -0.65
N THR A 570 -22.24 13.35 -1.66
CA THR A 570 -23.52 13.20 -2.38
C THR A 570 -24.34 11.99 -1.92
N CYS A 571 -23.70 11.03 -1.24
CA CYS A 571 -24.35 9.87 -0.67
C CYS A 571 -25.35 10.19 0.46
N ASP A 572 -26.41 9.40 0.59
CA ASP A 572 -27.36 9.51 1.69
C ASP A 572 -26.71 9.12 3.05
N ASN A 573 -26.85 9.97 4.08
CA ASN A 573 -26.45 9.66 5.46
C ASN A 573 -27.59 8.96 6.21
N ASP A 574 -27.83 7.69 5.88
CA ASP A 574 -28.97 6.93 6.38
C ASP A 574 -28.76 6.39 7.80
N LEU A 575 -27.54 5.95 8.14
CA LEU A 575 -27.20 5.46 9.49
C LEU A 575 -27.19 6.55 10.55
N LYS A 576 -26.96 7.82 10.15
CA LYS A 576 -26.91 9.01 11.02
C LYS A 576 -25.94 8.86 12.21
N ILE A 577 -24.83 8.19 11.98
CA ILE A 577 -23.75 8.05 12.97
C ILE A 577 -22.72 9.17 12.79
N PRO A 578 -22.06 9.63 13.86
CA PRO A 578 -21.03 10.65 13.74
C PRO A 578 -19.80 10.11 13.03
N GLU A 579 -19.06 10.97 12.33
CA GLU A 579 -17.87 10.60 11.57
C GLU A 579 -16.73 10.11 12.48
N MET A 580 -16.70 10.51 13.75
CA MET A 580 -15.70 10.08 14.72
C MET A 580 -16.29 10.07 16.13
N MET A 581 -15.89 9.10 16.96
CA MET A 581 -16.07 9.18 18.40
C MET A 581 -14.88 8.55 19.13
N GLN A 582 -14.27 9.32 20.03
CA GLN A 582 -13.08 8.97 20.79
C GLN A 582 -13.34 9.13 22.28
N PHE A 583 -13.40 8.02 23.01
CA PHE A 583 -13.64 7.96 24.45
C PHE A 583 -12.41 8.43 25.23
N LEU A 584 -12.61 9.29 26.21
CA LEU A 584 -11.59 9.60 27.20
C LEU A 584 -11.57 8.50 28.28
N VAL A 585 -10.55 7.64 28.26
CA VAL A 585 -10.52 6.42 29.07
C VAL A 585 -9.99 6.67 30.49
N ALA A 586 -10.91 6.78 31.44
CA ALA A 586 -10.56 6.90 32.87
C ALA A 586 -10.26 5.57 33.54
N ASP A 587 -11.10 4.57 33.32
CA ASP A 587 -11.01 3.27 33.98
C ASP A 587 -10.88 2.17 32.94
N MET A 588 -9.77 1.43 33.00
CA MET A 588 -9.53 0.31 32.11
C MET A 588 -8.83 -0.85 32.78
N VAL A 589 -8.81 -1.96 32.05
CA VAL A 589 -8.11 -3.17 32.41
C VAL A 589 -7.22 -3.61 31.25
N ALA A 590 -5.98 -3.98 31.56
CA ALA A 590 -5.08 -4.66 30.65
C ALA A 590 -4.83 -6.09 31.16
N LEU A 591 -5.27 -7.09 30.41
CA LEU A 591 -5.03 -8.50 30.72
C LEU A 591 -3.74 -8.95 30.04
N ASP A 592 -2.80 -9.50 30.83
CA ASP A 592 -1.58 -10.14 30.36
C ASP A 592 -1.81 -11.66 30.26
N HIS A 593 -1.98 -12.16 29.03
CA HIS A 593 -2.22 -13.57 28.75
C HIS A 593 -1.01 -14.46 29.06
N HIS A 594 0.20 -13.90 28.99
CA HIS A 594 1.42 -14.65 29.23
C HIS A 594 1.65 -14.89 30.72
N GLU A 595 1.42 -13.88 31.55
CA GLU A 595 1.58 -13.98 33.00
C GLU A 595 0.31 -14.48 33.73
N GLY A 596 -0.84 -14.52 33.06
CA GLY A 596 -2.13 -14.80 33.69
C GLY A 596 -2.52 -13.73 34.71
N THR A 597 -2.09 -12.48 34.48
CA THR A 597 -2.32 -11.36 35.39
C THR A 597 -3.16 -10.27 34.74
N MET A 598 -3.76 -9.44 35.57
CA MET A 598 -4.59 -8.34 35.14
C MET A 598 -4.13 -7.05 35.83
N TRP A 599 -3.97 -6.00 35.03
CA TRP A 599 -3.72 -4.65 35.52
C TRP A 599 -5.03 -3.88 35.53
N LEU A 600 -5.51 -3.55 36.72
CA LEU A 600 -6.61 -2.62 36.93
C LEU A 600 -6.04 -1.22 36.95
N ILE A 601 -6.55 -0.30 36.12
CA ILE A 601 -6.00 1.04 35.96
C ILE A 601 -7.14 2.05 36.12
N ALA A 602 -6.97 2.95 37.08
CA ALA A 602 -7.85 4.09 37.32
C ALA A 602 -7.03 5.37 37.15
N ASN A 603 -7.21 6.05 36.02
CA ASN A 603 -6.54 7.29 35.72
C ASN A 603 -7.19 8.43 36.53
N ALA A 604 -6.37 9.20 37.22
CA ALA A 604 -6.77 10.48 37.78
C ALA A 604 -6.52 11.57 36.73
N PHE A 605 -7.58 12.26 36.34
CA PHE A 605 -7.52 13.38 35.41
C PHE A 605 -7.54 14.70 36.17
N ASN A 606 -6.46 15.46 36.05
CA ASN A 606 -6.43 16.86 36.45
C ASN A 606 -7.11 17.71 35.38
N PHE A 607 -8.45 17.70 35.34
CA PHE A 607 -9.24 18.40 34.33
C PHE A 607 -9.11 19.93 34.36
N ASN A 608 -8.70 20.52 35.49
CA ASN A 608 -8.57 21.97 35.67
C ASN A 608 -7.11 22.49 35.71
N GLY A 609 -6.13 21.58 35.63
CA GLY A 609 -4.70 21.94 35.62
C GLY A 609 -4.17 22.53 36.93
N SER A 610 -4.87 22.36 38.05
CA SER A 610 -4.46 22.91 39.36
C SER A 610 -3.71 21.88 40.22
N ASP A 611 -2.89 22.35 41.17
CA ASP A 611 -2.23 21.50 42.18
C ASP A 611 -3.14 21.19 43.38
N ASP A 612 -4.41 21.58 43.33
CA ASP A 612 -5.37 21.37 44.40
C ASP A 612 -5.93 19.94 44.38
N ASN A 613 -6.34 19.42 45.53
CA ASN A 613 -7.06 18.14 45.68
C ASN A 613 -6.33 16.87 45.17
N VAL A 614 -5.00 16.90 44.99
CA VAL A 614 -4.19 15.75 44.54
C VAL A 614 -4.45 14.50 45.38
N ASP A 615 -4.56 14.63 46.71
CA ASP A 615 -4.84 13.49 47.58
C ASP A 615 -6.26 12.93 47.43
N GLU A 616 -7.23 13.80 47.14
CA GLU A 616 -8.62 13.39 46.90
C GLU A 616 -8.75 12.66 45.55
N ALA A 617 -8.00 13.11 44.54
CA ALA A 617 -7.92 12.46 43.23
C ALA A 617 -7.31 11.05 43.34
N TYR A 618 -6.27 10.90 44.15
CA TYR A 618 -5.72 9.59 44.49
C TYR A 618 -6.75 8.70 45.20
N ASP A 619 -7.41 9.22 46.24
CA ASP A 619 -8.42 8.47 46.99
C ASP A 619 -9.58 8.01 46.10
N ASP A 620 -9.98 8.85 45.15
CA ASP A 620 -10.98 8.51 44.16
C ASP A 620 -10.55 7.38 43.23
N ALA A 621 -9.34 7.46 42.69
CA ALA A 621 -8.78 6.42 41.84
C ALA A 621 -8.68 5.07 42.60
N VAL A 622 -8.25 5.09 43.86
CA VAL A 622 -8.22 3.89 44.72
C VAL A 622 -9.63 3.32 44.92
N ARG A 623 -10.64 4.16 45.22
CA ARG A 623 -12.04 3.69 45.34
C ARG A 623 -12.55 3.05 44.05
N ARG A 624 -12.18 3.58 42.88
CA ARG A 624 -12.52 2.99 41.58
C ARG A 624 -11.83 1.64 41.37
N LEU A 625 -10.56 1.50 41.73
CA LEU A 625 -9.85 0.21 41.71
C LEU A 625 -10.49 -0.83 42.65
N ASP A 626 -10.93 -0.42 43.83
CA ASP A 626 -11.63 -1.29 44.77
C ASP A 626 -12.96 -1.76 44.18
N SER A 627 -13.72 -0.86 43.55
CA SER A 627 -14.95 -1.20 42.82
C SER A 627 -14.70 -2.19 41.67
N LEU A 628 -13.65 -2.00 40.88
CA LEU A 628 -13.24 -2.96 39.83
C LEU A 628 -12.92 -4.34 40.44
N THR A 629 -12.18 -4.36 41.54
CA THR A 629 -11.77 -5.58 42.25
C THR A 629 -12.99 -6.34 42.77
N GLU A 630 -13.94 -5.66 43.40
CA GLU A 630 -15.14 -6.30 43.95
C GLU A 630 -16.09 -6.82 42.86
N ARG A 631 -16.19 -6.13 41.72
CA ARG A 631 -16.97 -6.60 40.57
C ARG A 631 -16.38 -7.86 39.93
N LEU A 632 -15.05 -7.99 39.88
CA LEU A 632 -14.40 -9.23 39.40
C LEU A 632 -14.66 -10.43 40.32
N LYS A 633 -14.72 -10.20 41.64
CA LYS A 633 -15.00 -11.26 42.62
C LYS A 633 -16.46 -11.71 42.67
N ALA A 634 -17.38 -10.92 42.12
CA ALA A 634 -18.80 -11.21 42.18
C ALA A 634 -19.15 -12.51 41.44
N ALA A 635 -20.04 -13.32 42.03
CA ALA A 635 -20.56 -14.51 41.38
C ALA A 635 -21.32 -14.13 40.11
N ARG A 636 -21.12 -14.91 39.04
CA ARG A 636 -21.68 -14.66 37.72
C ARG A 636 -22.10 -15.97 37.05
N GLU A 637 -23.06 -15.88 36.15
CA GLU A 637 -23.49 -17.03 35.35
C GLU A 637 -22.35 -17.50 34.44
N PRO A 638 -22.02 -18.80 34.44
CA PRO A 638 -21.06 -19.35 33.50
C PRO A 638 -21.54 -19.15 32.06
N MET A 639 -20.67 -18.64 31.18
CA MET A 639 -20.98 -18.49 29.75
C MET A 639 -20.72 -19.79 28.97
N VAL A 640 -21.27 -20.91 29.48
CA VAL A 640 -21.17 -22.24 28.86
C VAL A 640 -22.46 -22.52 28.11
N ASN A 641 -22.41 -22.43 26.79
CA ASN A 641 -23.59 -22.49 25.93
C ASN A 641 -23.39 -23.49 24.79
N SER A 642 -24.51 -24.03 24.27
CA SER A 642 -24.55 -24.71 22.98
C SER A 642 -25.06 -23.75 21.90
N PHE A 643 -24.72 -24.02 20.64
CA PHE A 643 -25.14 -23.21 19.50
C PHE A 643 -25.17 -24.07 18.22
N THR A 644 -25.80 -23.52 17.19
CA THR A 644 -25.79 -24.05 15.82
C THR A 644 -25.36 -22.95 14.83
N THR A 645 -25.17 -23.29 13.56
CA THR A 645 -24.76 -22.34 12.52
C THR A 645 -25.76 -22.33 11.36
N PRO A 646 -26.94 -21.72 11.55
CA PRO A 646 -27.92 -21.59 10.48
C PRO A 646 -27.43 -20.63 9.38
N GLU A 647 -27.99 -20.77 8.18
CA GLU A 647 -27.79 -19.79 7.12
C GLU A 647 -28.53 -18.47 7.46
N PRO A 648 -27.87 -17.30 7.37
CA PRO A 648 -28.47 -16.03 7.71
C PRO A 648 -29.52 -15.60 6.68
N VAL A 649 -30.61 -14.97 7.14
CA VAL A 649 -31.59 -14.31 6.27
C VAL A 649 -31.16 -12.86 6.08
N VAL A 650 -30.62 -12.56 4.90
CA VAL A 650 -29.91 -11.28 4.64
C VAL A 650 -30.70 -10.41 3.67
N ARG A 651 -30.84 -9.12 3.99
CA ARG A 651 -31.24 -8.09 3.03
C ARG A 651 -30.01 -7.43 2.43
N ARG A 652 -30.11 -7.06 1.15
CA ARG A 652 -29.09 -6.30 0.44
C ARG A 652 -29.62 -4.91 0.12
N GLN A 653 -28.77 -3.90 0.26
CA GLN A 653 -29.10 -2.53 -0.14
C GLN A 653 -29.43 -2.43 -1.64
N ARG A 654 -28.81 -3.28 -2.46
CA ARG A 654 -28.99 -3.34 -3.91
C ARG A 654 -28.95 -4.77 -4.44
N THR A 655 -29.53 -4.97 -5.62
CA THR A 655 -29.52 -6.27 -6.31
C THR A 655 -28.13 -6.61 -6.85
N ALA A 656 -27.88 -7.89 -7.14
CA ALA A 656 -26.62 -8.33 -7.77
C ALA A 656 -26.40 -7.63 -9.11
N ASP A 657 -27.42 -7.53 -9.96
CA ASP A 657 -27.34 -6.87 -11.26
C ASP A 657 -26.97 -5.39 -11.14
N GLU A 658 -27.50 -4.70 -10.14
CA GLU A 658 -27.17 -3.30 -9.87
C GLU A 658 -25.75 -3.11 -9.36
N HIS A 659 -25.23 -4.04 -8.58
CA HIS A 659 -23.85 -4.00 -8.12
C HIS A 659 -22.88 -4.30 -9.27
N MET A 660 -23.15 -5.35 -10.06
CA MET A 660 -22.38 -5.72 -11.25
C MET A 660 -22.33 -4.59 -12.29
N ARG A 661 -23.44 -3.86 -12.49
CA ARG A 661 -23.44 -2.65 -13.34
C ARG A 661 -22.49 -1.57 -12.84
N ARG A 662 -22.46 -1.31 -11.53
CA ARG A 662 -21.54 -0.32 -10.94
C ARG A 662 -20.08 -0.77 -11.01
N ILE A 663 -19.81 -2.07 -10.92
CA ILE A 663 -18.47 -2.63 -11.15
C ILE A 663 -18.01 -2.34 -12.60
N GLU A 664 -18.89 -2.50 -13.58
CA GLU A 664 -18.56 -2.11 -14.97
C GLU A 664 -18.33 -0.60 -15.12
N LEU A 665 -19.09 0.25 -14.42
CA LEU A 665 -18.81 1.71 -14.39
C LEU A 665 -17.44 2.03 -13.78
N CYS A 666 -17.03 1.36 -12.69
CA CYS A 666 -15.67 1.47 -12.16
C CYS A 666 -14.62 1.11 -13.23
N LYS A 667 -14.85 0.03 -13.98
CA LYS A 667 -13.95 -0.39 -15.06
C LYS A 667 -13.92 0.62 -16.22
N GLU A 668 -15.02 1.30 -16.51
CA GLU A 668 -15.05 2.40 -17.49
C GLU A 668 -14.17 3.57 -17.04
N HIS A 669 -14.26 4.00 -15.78
CA HIS A 669 -13.37 5.00 -15.20
C HIS A 669 -11.89 4.59 -15.26
N ILE A 670 -11.61 3.32 -14.95
CA ILE A 670 -10.23 2.79 -15.01
C ILE A 670 -9.68 2.80 -16.43
N ARG A 671 -10.48 2.41 -17.43
CA ARG A 671 -10.08 2.45 -18.84
C ARG A 671 -9.91 3.88 -19.36
N ALA A 672 -10.69 4.82 -18.84
CA ALA A 672 -10.52 6.25 -19.13
C ALA A 672 -9.22 6.82 -18.53
N GLY A 673 -8.65 6.12 -17.54
CA GLY A 673 -7.45 6.53 -16.84
C GLY A 673 -7.73 7.42 -15.63
N ASP A 674 -8.99 7.46 -15.14
CA ASP A 674 -9.37 8.24 -13.96
C ASP A 674 -8.81 7.62 -12.67
N ALA A 675 -8.64 6.30 -12.64
CA ALA A 675 -8.03 5.55 -11.55
C ALA A 675 -7.42 4.24 -12.06
N PHE A 676 -6.50 3.64 -11.31
CA PHE A 676 -5.95 2.31 -11.56
C PHE A 676 -6.75 1.23 -10.84
N GLN A 677 -7.21 1.56 -9.63
CA GLN A 677 -8.04 0.69 -8.79
C GLN A 677 -9.11 1.52 -8.09
N ILE A 678 -10.32 0.98 -7.99
CA ILE A 678 -11.44 1.57 -7.24
C ILE A 678 -12.04 0.49 -6.35
N VAL A 679 -12.12 0.71 -5.04
CA VAL A 679 -12.68 -0.25 -4.11
C VAL A 679 -14.16 0.03 -3.89
N LEU A 680 -15.02 -0.63 -4.67
CA LEU A 680 -16.46 -0.48 -4.59
C LEU A 680 -17.05 -1.42 -3.52
N SER A 681 -18.03 -0.94 -2.76
CA SER A 681 -18.68 -1.73 -1.71
C SER A 681 -20.21 -1.74 -1.78
N GLN A 682 -20.81 -2.66 -1.02
CA GLN A 682 -22.25 -2.74 -0.81
C GLN A 682 -22.59 -3.18 0.62
N ARG A 683 -23.75 -2.76 1.12
CA ARG A 683 -24.21 -3.07 2.48
C ARG A 683 -25.25 -4.18 2.53
N PHE A 684 -25.11 -5.02 3.54
CA PHE A 684 -25.95 -6.16 3.90
C PHE A 684 -26.54 -5.92 5.29
N GLU A 685 -27.73 -6.45 5.53
CA GLU A 685 -28.47 -6.25 6.77
C GLU A 685 -29.12 -7.55 7.25
N ILE A 686 -29.15 -7.73 8.57
CA ILE A 686 -29.94 -8.76 9.24
C ILE A 686 -30.66 -8.11 10.43
N ASP A 687 -31.97 -8.30 10.53
CA ASP A 687 -32.72 -7.91 11.73
C ASP A 687 -32.44 -8.90 12.83
N THR A 688 -32.10 -8.42 14.02
CA THR A 688 -31.73 -9.27 15.12
C THR A 688 -31.87 -8.56 16.47
N ASP A 689 -32.30 -9.32 17.48
CA ASP A 689 -32.38 -8.87 18.87
C ASP A 689 -31.19 -9.39 19.70
N VAL A 690 -30.21 -10.04 19.08
CA VAL A 690 -29.06 -10.60 19.80
C VAL A 690 -28.17 -9.51 20.33
N ARG A 691 -27.55 -9.79 21.48
CA ARG A 691 -26.52 -8.91 22.05
C ARG A 691 -25.28 -8.95 21.16
N ALA A 692 -24.72 -7.78 20.85
CA ALA A 692 -23.47 -7.68 20.08
C ALA A 692 -22.30 -8.48 20.71
N ARG A 693 -22.27 -8.64 22.03
CA ARG A 693 -21.29 -9.49 22.72
C ARG A 693 -21.38 -10.97 22.29
N ASP A 694 -22.58 -11.46 22.02
CA ASP A 694 -22.78 -12.83 21.55
C ASP A 694 -22.35 -12.99 20.08
N VAL A 695 -22.55 -11.96 19.25
CA VAL A 695 -21.96 -11.89 17.91
C VAL A 695 -20.42 -11.88 17.98
N TYR A 696 -19.85 -11.08 18.89
CA TYR A 696 -18.41 -11.03 19.14
C TYR A 696 -17.85 -12.42 19.52
N ARG A 697 -18.56 -13.17 20.37
CA ARG A 697 -18.19 -14.55 20.73
C ARG A 697 -18.14 -15.46 19.51
N MET A 698 -19.13 -15.38 18.63
CA MET A 698 -19.21 -16.21 17.43
C MET A 698 -18.17 -15.80 16.38
N LEU A 699 -17.87 -14.50 16.27
CA LEU A 699 -16.74 -14.02 15.44
C LEU A 699 -15.41 -14.51 15.99
N LYS A 700 -15.18 -14.39 17.30
CA LYS A 700 -13.97 -14.89 17.96
C LYS A 700 -13.78 -16.40 17.75
N TYR A 701 -14.88 -17.16 17.80
CA TYR A 701 -14.85 -18.60 17.55
C TYR A 701 -14.54 -18.96 16.09
N SER A 702 -15.18 -18.27 15.14
CA SER A 702 -15.14 -18.64 13.72
C SER A 702 -14.01 -17.97 12.91
N ASN A 703 -13.61 -16.74 13.27
CA ASN A 703 -12.67 -15.90 12.52
C ASN A 703 -11.80 -15.04 13.46
N PRO A 704 -11.00 -15.64 14.36
CA PRO A 704 -10.06 -14.87 15.17
C PRO A 704 -9.05 -14.14 14.27
N SER A 705 -8.84 -12.85 14.54
CA SER A 705 -8.02 -11.96 13.73
C SER A 705 -7.09 -11.09 14.61
N PRO A 706 -6.03 -10.47 14.05
CA PRO A 706 -5.15 -9.56 14.77
C PRO A 706 -5.86 -8.42 15.49
N TYR A 707 -7.03 -8.01 15.03
CA TYR A 707 -7.81 -6.94 15.64
C TYR A 707 -9.25 -7.38 15.87
N MET A 708 -9.56 -7.79 17.09
CA MET A 708 -10.91 -8.07 17.55
C MET A 708 -11.40 -6.91 18.42
N TYR A 709 -12.59 -6.39 18.12
CA TYR A 709 -13.16 -5.30 18.90
C TYR A 709 -14.66 -5.42 19.12
N LEU A 710 -15.09 -5.01 20.30
CA LEU A 710 -16.48 -4.77 20.69
C LEU A 710 -16.53 -3.40 21.36
N MET A 711 -17.34 -2.47 20.86
CA MET A 711 -17.39 -1.09 21.36
C MET A 711 -18.84 -0.59 21.41
N ASN A 712 -19.30 -0.18 22.59
CA ASN A 712 -20.65 0.32 22.81
C ASN A 712 -20.66 1.84 22.78
N ILE A 713 -21.18 2.41 21.69
CA ILE A 713 -21.22 3.84 21.47
C ILE A 713 -22.34 4.45 22.30
N PRO A 714 -22.04 5.41 23.19
CA PRO A 714 -23.03 6.02 24.08
C PRO A 714 -23.96 6.97 23.32
N SER A 715 -25.18 7.16 23.83
CA SER A 715 -25.98 8.36 23.57
C SER A 715 -25.28 9.60 24.12
N ASP A 716 -25.70 10.80 23.69
CA ASP A 716 -25.10 12.08 24.11
C ASP A 716 -25.00 12.28 25.63
N ASP A 717 -25.95 11.73 26.38
CA ASP A 717 -26.04 11.81 27.82
C ASP A 717 -25.45 10.58 28.55
N PHE A 718 -24.85 9.64 27.81
CA PHE A 718 -24.32 8.36 28.30
C PHE A 718 -25.36 7.48 29.03
N SER A 719 -26.66 7.72 28.85
CA SER A 719 -27.72 6.97 29.53
C SER A 719 -28.03 5.62 28.85
N SER A 720 -27.74 5.50 27.56
CA SER A 720 -28.00 4.31 26.74
C SER A 720 -26.91 4.10 25.69
N VAL A 721 -26.88 2.91 25.10
CA VAL A 721 -26.07 2.61 23.91
C VAL A 721 -26.85 3.08 22.68
N GLU A 722 -26.28 3.98 21.88
CA GLU A 722 -26.88 4.44 20.62
C GLU A 722 -26.67 3.40 19.50
N PHE A 723 -25.48 2.82 19.42
CA PHE A 723 -25.17 1.67 18.57
C PHE A 723 -23.93 0.94 19.07
N THR A 724 -23.70 -0.28 18.58
CA THR A 724 -22.52 -1.08 18.93
C THR A 724 -21.73 -1.44 17.68
N ILE A 725 -20.41 -1.34 17.77
CA ILE A 725 -19.46 -1.80 16.75
C ILE A 725 -18.89 -3.14 17.20
N VAL A 726 -18.92 -4.15 16.33
CA VAL A 726 -18.36 -5.48 16.59
C VAL A 726 -17.59 -5.97 15.37
N GLY A 727 -16.32 -6.33 15.52
CA GLY A 727 -15.50 -6.70 14.36
C GLY A 727 -14.31 -7.60 14.66
N SER A 728 -13.78 -8.17 13.58
CA SER A 728 -12.62 -9.06 13.54
C SER A 728 -11.75 -8.72 12.33
N SER A 729 -11.08 -7.58 12.38
CA SER A 729 -10.31 -7.05 11.26
C SER A 729 -8.96 -7.77 11.11
N PRO A 730 -8.59 -8.16 9.88
CA PRO A 730 -7.30 -8.75 9.58
C PRO A 730 -6.17 -7.73 9.38
N GLU A 731 -6.48 -6.43 9.27
CA GLU A 731 -5.56 -5.45 8.67
C GLU A 731 -5.42 -4.19 9.55
N SER A 732 -4.17 -3.77 9.76
CA SER A 732 -3.83 -2.50 10.41
C SER A 732 -3.72 -1.41 9.35
N LEU A 733 -4.32 -0.25 9.60
CA LEU A 733 -4.04 0.95 8.80
C LEU A 733 -2.65 1.46 9.13
N ILE A 734 -2.43 1.75 10.41
CA ILE A 734 -1.20 2.35 10.90
C ILE A 734 -1.04 2.12 12.40
N ALA A 735 0.20 1.89 12.80
CA ALA A 735 0.64 1.89 14.18
C ALA A 735 1.76 2.92 14.35
N VAL A 736 1.80 3.58 15.50
CA VAL A 736 2.95 4.37 15.94
C VAL A 736 3.34 3.87 17.31
N ASP A 737 4.56 3.37 17.45
CA ASP A 737 5.16 2.97 18.73
C ASP A 737 6.51 3.63 18.89
N ASN A 738 6.69 4.43 19.95
CA ASN A 738 7.96 5.11 20.25
C ASN A 738 8.54 5.91 19.06
N ASN A 739 7.67 6.62 18.33
CA ASN A 739 7.97 7.36 17.08
C ASN A 739 8.31 6.50 15.86
N VAL A 740 8.21 5.17 15.94
CA VAL A 740 8.27 4.31 14.75
C VAL A 740 6.87 4.17 14.20
N VAL A 741 6.68 4.63 12.96
CA VAL A 741 5.44 4.50 12.21
C VAL A 741 5.50 3.23 11.38
N THR A 742 4.48 2.38 11.48
CA THR A 742 4.42 1.12 10.75
C THR A 742 3.05 0.97 10.08
N THR A 743 3.05 0.48 8.85
CA THR A 743 1.85 -0.02 8.17
C THR A 743 2.13 -1.40 7.58
N HIS A 744 1.10 -2.23 7.49
CA HIS A 744 1.18 -3.59 6.98
C HIS A 744 0.29 -3.73 5.74
N PRO A 745 0.78 -3.36 4.54
CA PRO A 745 0.05 -3.63 3.31
C PRO A 745 -0.23 -5.12 3.18
N ILE A 746 -1.50 -5.46 2.94
CA ILE A 746 -1.94 -6.83 2.70
C ILE A 746 -2.61 -6.89 1.33
N ALA A 747 -2.16 -7.80 0.47
CA ALA A 747 -2.85 -8.18 -0.75
C ALA A 747 -2.79 -9.70 -0.93
N GLY A 748 -3.67 -10.22 -1.78
CA GLY A 748 -3.71 -11.63 -2.09
C GLY A 748 -4.07 -12.54 -0.91
N SER A 749 -4.91 -13.51 -1.21
CA SER A 749 -5.41 -14.43 -0.20
C SER A 749 -5.56 -15.83 -0.76
N ARG A 750 -5.21 -16.84 0.03
CA ARG A 750 -5.58 -18.23 -0.24
C ARG A 750 -6.15 -18.88 1.01
N PRO A 751 -7.13 -19.80 0.86
CA PRO A 751 -7.59 -20.60 1.99
C PRO A 751 -6.45 -21.45 2.53
N ARG A 752 -6.53 -21.86 3.80
CA ARG A 752 -5.58 -22.84 4.35
C ARG A 752 -5.81 -24.21 3.70
N GLY A 753 -4.72 -24.90 3.39
CA GLY A 753 -4.79 -26.24 2.83
C GLY A 753 -5.23 -27.26 3.88
N ALA A 754 -6.10 -28.20 3.50
CA ALA A 754 -6.57 -29.28 4.38
C ALA A 754 -5.42 -30.20 4.87
N THR A 755 -4.27 -30.19 4.19
CA THR A 755 -3.05 -30.89 4.59
C THR A 755 -1.85 -29.96 4.47
N ARG A 756 -0.76 -30.22 5.20
CA ARG A 756 0.49 -29.45 5.09
C ARG A 756 1.00 -29.36 3.64
N LYS A 757 0.87 -30.43 2.87
CA LYS A 757 1.30 -30.46 1.45
C LYS A 757 0.44 -29.51 0.60
N ALA A 758 -0.88 -29.55 0.78
CA ALA A 758 -1.79 -28.64 0.07
C ALA A 758 -1.56 -27.18 0.51
N ASP A 759 -1.31 -26.94 1.80
CA ASP A 759 -1.05 -25.60 2.35
C ASP A 759 0.21 -24.97 1.75
N LEU A 760 1.31 -25.74 1.67
CA LEU A 760 2.55 -25.31 1.01
C LEU A 760 2.40 -25.10 -0.50
N GLN A 761 1.46 -25.81 -1.14
CA GLN A 761 1.17 -25.62 -2.56
C GLN A 761 0.42 -24.31 -2.79
N LEU A 762 -0.62 -24.04 -1.99
CA LEU A 762 -1.38 -22.77 -2.02
C LEU A 762 -0.49 -21.56 -1.71
N GLU A 763 0.45 -21.70 -0.79
CA GLU A 763 1.47 -20.68 -0.50
C GLU A 763 2.34 -20.38 -1.72
N ARG A 764 2.85 -21.41 -2.40
CA ARG A 764 3.67 -21.23 -3.61
C ARG A 764 2.87 -20.61 -4.74
N GLU A 765 1.59 -20.98 -4.87
CA GLU A 765 0.67 -20.39 -5.83
C GLU A 765 0.45 -18.91 -5.54
N LEU A 766 0.18 -18.54 -4.29
CA LEU A 766 0.00 -17.14 -3.89
C LEU A 766 1.28 -16.33 -4.11
N ALA A 767 2.44 -16.85 -3.69
CA ALA A 767 3.72 -16.17 -3.84
C ALA A 767 4.12 -15.99 -5.33
N ALA A 768 3.71 -16.89 -6.22
CA ALA A 768 4.02 -16.84 -7.65
C ALA A 768 2.94 -16.14 -8.50
N ASP A 769 1.81 -15.74 -7.91
CA ASP A 769 0.71 -15.10 -8.63
C ASP A 769 1.10 -13.68 -9.07
N SER A 770 1.33 -13.49 -10.37
CA SER A 770 1.80 -12.21 -10.90
C SER A 770 0.79 -11.07 -10.69
N LYS A 771 -0.52 -11.36 -10.64
CA LYS A 771 -1.55 -10.34 -10.41
C LYS A 771 -1.45 -9.84 -8.97
N GLU A 772 -1.53 -10.77 -8.02
CA GLU A 772 -1.47 -10.47 -6.59
C GLU A 772 -0.17 -9.75 -6.22
N ASN A 773 0.96 -10.15 -6.83
CA ASN A 773 2.25 -9.48 -6.65
C ASN A 773 2.25 -8.03 -7.16
N SER A 774 1.61 -7.75 -8.30
CA SER A 774 1.54 -6.39 -8.85
C SER A 774 0.65 -5.48 -8.01
N GLU A 775 -0.51 -5.98 -7.57
CA GLU A 775 -1.41 -5.25 -6.66
C GLU A 775 -0.73 -4.98 -5.32
N HIS A 776 -0.04 -5.99 -4.77
CA HIS A 776 0.72 -5.85 -3.52
C HIS A 776 1.81 -4.79 -3.62
N LEU A 777 2.57 -4.77 -4.72
CA LEU A 777 3.62 -3.76 -4.92
C LEU A 777 3.03 -2.35 -4.93
N MET A 778 1.90 -2.15 -5.62
CA MET A 778 1.21 -0.86 -5.64
C MET A 778 0.80 -0.40 -4.23
N LEU A 779 0.29 -1.31 -3.39
CA LEU A 779 -0.07 -0.97 -2.00
C LEU A 779 1.15 -0.68 -1.12
N VAL A 780 2.26 -1.38 -1.35
CA VAL A 780 3.54 -1.09 -0.67
C VAL A 780 4.04 0.30 -1.04
N ASP A 781 4.02 0.65 -2.32
CA ASP A 781 4.44 1.98 -2.77
C ASP A 781 3.51 3.08 -2.26
N LEU A 782 2.19 2.85 -2.21
CA LEU A 782 1.26 3.76 -1.56
C LEU A 782 1.60 3.95 -0.07
N GLY A 783 1.88 2.87 0.64
CA GLY A 783 2.31 2.91 2.05
C GLY A 783 3.61 3.71 2.24
N ARG A 784 4.59 3.54 1.34
CA ARG A 784 5.84 4.33 1.34
C ARG A 784 5.56 5.81 1.12
N ASN A 785 4.68 6.15 0.17
CA ASN A 785 4.31 7.53 -0.13
C ASN A 785 3.58 8.19 1.03
N ASP A 786 2.66 7.47 1.69
CA ASP A 786 1.91 7.98 2.83
C ASP A 786 2.83 8.20 4.04
N LEU A 787 3.72 7.24 4.36
CA LEU A 787 4.72 7.41 5.42
C LEU A 787 5.73 8.51 5.09
N GLY A 788 6.12 8.68 3.82
CA GLY A 788 7.05 9.71 3.37
C GLY A 788 6.60 11.15 3.68
N LYS A 789 5.29 11.39 3.81
CA LYS A 789 4.72 12.70 4.17
C LYS A 789 5.04 13.10 5.62
N VAL A 790 5.15 12.12 6.53
CA VAL A 790 5.21 12.32 7.99
C VAL A 790 6.50 11.84 8.63
N CYS A 791 7.26 10.97 7.97
CA CYS A 791 8.52 10.43 8.48
C CYS A 791 9.71 11.33 8.12
N ILE A 792 10.83 11.11 8.80
CA ILE A 792 12.12 11.71 8.47
C ILE A 792 12.54 11.16 7.10
N PRO A 793 12.84 12.01 6.11
CA PRO A 793 13.30 11.54 4.80
C PRO A 793 14.50 10.59 4.92
N GLY A 794 14.49 9.52 4.12
CA GLY A 794 15.52 8.48 4.16
C GLY A 794 15.38 7.45 5.28
N THR A 795 14.36 7.56 6.16
CA THR A 795 14.07 6.55 7.19
C THR A 795 12.93 5.60 6.83
N VAL A 796 12.21 5.87 5.73
CA VAL A 796 11.10 5.02 5.28
C VAL A 796 11.68 3.79 4.57
N GLU A 797 11.47 2.63 5.16
CA GLU A 797 12.01 1.35 4.70
C GLU A 797 10.89 0.32 4.50
N VAL A 798 11.13 -0.66 3.62
CA VAL A 798 10.22 -1.81 3.44
C VAL A 798 10.89 -3.01 4.07
N ASP A 799 10.48 -3.31 5.29
CA ASP A 799 10.91 -4.46 6.06
C ASP A 799 10.05 -5.67 5.68
N ASP A 800 10.66 -6.84 5.44
CA ASP A 800 9.95 -8.08 5.07
C ASP A 800 9.02 -7.98 3.84
N PHE A 801 9.59 -7.61 2.70
CA PHE A 801 8.87 -7.55 1.43
C PHE A 801 8.36 -8.92 0.97
N ARG A 802 7.02 -9.04 0.79
CA ARG A 802 6.34 -10.21 0.20
C ARG A 802 6.58 -11.52 0.94
N HIS A 803 6.18 -11.56 2.20
CA HIS A 803 6.16 -12.80 2.98
C HIS A 803 4.73 -13.29 3.21
N ILE A 804 4.59 -14.58 3.55
CA ILE A 804 3.28 -15.23 3.72
C ILE A 804 2.96 -15.35 5.20
N GLU A 805 1.95 -14.63 5.64
CA GLU A 805 1.37 -14.79 6.97
C GLU A 805 0.23 -15.81 6.96
N ARG A 806 0.22 -16.71 7.94
CA ARG A 806 -0.78 -17.77 8.05
C ARG A 806 -1.69 -17.54 9.25
N TYR A 807 -2.96 -17.41 8.95
CA TYR A 807 -4.06 -17.34 9.91
C TYR A 807 -4.78 -18.70 10.00
N SER A 808 -5.77 -18.79 10.88
CA SER A 808 -6.50 -20.05 11.13
C SER A 808 -7.17 -20.62 9.87
N HIS A 809 -7.74 -19.77 9.02
CA HIS A 809 -8.51 -20.17 7.83
C HIS A 809 -7.98 -19.63 6.51
N ILE A 810 -7.08 -18.65 6.55
CA ILE A 810 -6.55 -17.97 5.37
C ILE A 810 -5.03 -17.74 5.49
N MET A 811 -4.36 -17.50 4.38
CA MET A 811 -3.00 -16.97 4.33
C MET A 811 -2.97 -15.73 3.43
N HIS A 812 -2.12 -14.78 3.77
CA HIS A 812 -2.02 -13.46 3.13
C HIS A 812 -0.58 -13.18 2.67
N LEU A 813 -0.44 -12.47 1.55
CA LEU A 813 0.84 -11.86 1.18
C LEU A 813 0.94 -10.50 1.90
N VAL A 814 1.98 -10.34 2.70
CA VAL A 814 2.15 -9.19 3.58
C VAL A 814 3.52 -8.57 3.32
N SER A 815 3.59 -7.25 3.47
CA SER A 815 4.83 -6.49 3.61
C SER A 815 4.71 -5.59 4.84
N MET A 816 5.84 -5.12 5.34
CA MET A 816 5.86 -4.08 6.38
C MET A 816 6.55 -2.85 5.80
N VAL A 817 5.95 -1.68 6.00
CA VAL A 817 6.58 -0.39 5.68
C VAL A 817 6.74 0.37 6.98
N THR A 818 7.98 0.73 7.31
CA THR A 818 8.33 1.40 8.56
C THR A 818 8.96 2.76 8.28
N GLY A 819 8.93 3.66 9.26
CA GLY A 819 9.67 4.92 9.19
C GLY A 819 9.74 5.62 10.54
N GLN A 820 10.69 6.54 10.69
CA GLN A 820 10.83 7.34 11.91
C GLN A 820 9.99 8.61 11.79
N LEU A 821 9.04 8.83 12.70
CA LEU A 821 8.18 10.00 12.72
C LEU A 821 9.01 11.30 12.79
N ALA A 822 8.72 12.27 11.92
CA ALA A 822 9.49 13.51 11.87
C ALA A 822 9.26 14.38 13.13
N PRO A 823 10.28 15.13 13.59
CA PRO A 823 10.10 16.06 14.70
C PRO A 823 8.95 17.03 14.47
N GLY A 824 8.03 17.12 15.44
CA GLY A 824 6.83 17.96 15.36
C GLY A 824 5.61 17.30 14.72
N MET A 825 5.77 16.12 14.11
CA MET A 825 4.64 15.27 13.70
C MET A 825 4.15 14.43 14.88
N THR A 826 2.87 14.06 14.84
CA THR A 826 2.19 13.29 15.89
C THR A 826 1.62 11.99 15.33
N ALA A 827 1.19 11.07 16.20
CA ALA A 827 0.43 9.88 15.77
C ALA A 827 -0.83 10.21 14.97
N VAL A 828 -1.47 11.37 15.23
CA VAL A 828 -2.62 11.83 14.45
C VAL A 828 -2.20 12.28 13.04
N ASP A 829 -0.99 12.85 12.88
CA ASP A 829 -0.45 13.16 11.54
C ASP A 829 -0.20 11.89 10.73
N ALA A 830 0.41 10.89 11.35
CA ALA A 830 0.63 9.59 10.72
C ALA A 830 -0.71 8.95 10.30
N PHE A 831 -1.70 8.93 11.18
CA PHE A 831 -3.05 8.48 10.87
C PHE A 831 -3.64 9.22 9.65
N MET A 832 -3.65 10.55 9.65
CA MET A 832 -4.23 11.33 8.55
C MET A 832 -3.51 11.11 7.22
N ALA A 833 -2.19 10.88 7.24
CA ALA A 833 -1.43 10.64 6.01
C ALA A 833 -1.81 9.31 5.35
N ALA A 834 -2.08 8.27 6.14
CA ALA A 834 -2.49 6.96 5.63
C ALA A 834 -3.99 6.84 5.36
N PHE A 835 -4.84 7.64 6.02
CA PHE A 835 -6.29 7.45 6.03
C PHE A 835 -7.00 7.97 4.75
N PRO A 836 -8.04 7.26 4.25
CA PRO A 836 -8.35 5.86 4.50
C PRO A 836 -7.36 4.94 3.76
N ALA A 837 -7.36 3.66 4.14
CA ALA A 837 -6.49 2.67 3.50
C ALA A 837 -6.72 2.60 1.98
N GLY A 838 -5.65 2.42 1.21
CA GLY A 838 -5.72 2.18 -0.24
C GLY A 838 -6.55 0.96 -0.60
N THR A 839 -6.49 -0.09 0.23
CA THR A 839 -7.29 -1.32 0.13
C THR A 839 -8.80 -1.09 0.29
N LEU A 840 -9.20 0.09 0.78
CA LEU A 840 -10.60 0.48 1.00
C LEU A 840 -10.98 1.77 0.26
N SER A 841 -10.12 2.29 -0.60
CA SER A 841 -10.38 3.47 -1.43
C SER A 841 -10.02 3.17 -2.88
N GLY A 842 -8.74 3.24 -3.21
CA GLY A 842 -8.22 2.99 -4.54
C GLY A 842 -6.96 3.81 -4.80
N ALA A 843 -6.55 3.86 -6.06
CA ALA A 843 -5.37 4.59 -6.50
C ALA A 843 -5.63 5.25 -7.87
N PRO A 844 -5.39 6.56 -8.05
CA PRO A 844 -5.07 7.56 -7.03
C PRO A 844 -6.20 7.71 -5.99
N LYS A 845 -5.84 7.96 -4.72
CA LYS A 845 -6.78 7.94 -3.57
C LYS A 845 -7.95 8.92 -3.75
N THR A 846 -7.67 10.18 -4.07
CA THR A 846 -8.68 11.24 -4.20
C THR A 846 -9.65 11.02 -5.35
N SER A 847 -9.15 10.56 -6.50
CA SER A 847 -9.98 10.22 -7.66
C SER A 847 -10.90 9.03 -7.35
N ALA A 848 -10.34 7.96 -6.78
CA ALA A 848 -11.11 6.77 -6.40
C ALA A 848 -12.23 7.11 -5.39
N LEU A 849 -11.95 7.93 -4.37
CA LEU A 849 -12.95 8.36 -3.38
C LEU A 849 -14.08 9.18 -4.02
N THR A 850 -13.77 10.03 -4.99
CA THR A 850 -14.76 10.81 -5.74
C THR A 850 -15.70 9.88 -6.54
N ILE A 851 -15.14 8.87 -7.19
CA ILE A 851 -15.93 7.88 -7.96
C ILE A 851 -16.78 7.02 -7.02
N ILE A 852 -16.23 6.62 -5.87
CA ILE A 852 -16.96 5.87 -4.83
C ILE A 852 -18.19 6.65 -4.35
N ASP A 853 -18.05 7.95 -4.05
CA ASP A 853 -19.18 8.79 -3.62
C ASP A 853 -20.28 8.91 -4.69
N GLN A 854 -19.91 8.86 -5.98
CA GLN A 854 -20.90 8.89 -7.07
C GLN A 854 -21.61 7.55 -7.29
N LEU A 855 -20.95 6.44 -7.00
CA LEU A 855 -21.44 5.10 -7.30
C LEU A 855 -22.14 4.42 -6.12
N GLU A 856 -21.78 4.76 -4.88
CA GLU A 856 -22.45 4.25 -3.70
C GLU A 856 -23.72 5.04 -3.36
N ASP A 857 -24.71 4.37 -2.78
CA ASP A 857 -26.02 5.00 -2.49
C ASP A 857 -26.00 5.79 -1.18
N THR A 858 -25.18 5.35 -0.23
CA THR A 858 -25.16 5.84 1.14
C THR A 858 -23.74 5.99 1.62
N ARG A 859 -23.54 6.92 2.55
CA ARG A 859 -22.28 7.05 3.29
C ARG A 859 -21.87 5.70 3.90
N ARG A 860 -20.56 5.47 3.96
CA ARG A 860 -20.00 4.20 4.44
C ARG A 860 -20.06 4.09 5.97
N GLY A 861 -20.07 5.21 6.68
CA GLY A 861 -20.08 5.23 8.12
C GLY A 861 -18.82 4.57 8.69
N ILE A 862 -18.97 3.48 9.43
CA ILE A 862 -17.84 2.76 10.03
C ILE A 862 -17.00 2.03 8.98
N TYR A 863 -17.63 1.48 7.92
CA TYR A 863 -16.93 0.62 6.96
C TYR A 863 -15.82 1.35 6.22
N GLY A 864 -14.60 0.79 6.23
CA GLY A 864 -13.43 1.40 5.59
C GLY A 864 -12.87 2.61 6.35
N GLY A 865 -13.37 2.88 7.55
CA GLY A 865 -12.72 3.72 8.55
C GLY A 865 -11.75 2.92 9.42
N THR A 866 -11.56 3.32 10.67
CA THR A 866 -10.75 2.58 11.66
C THR A 866 -11.42 2.45 13.03
N VAL A 867 -11.01 1.43 13.77
CA VAL A 867 -11.27 1.25 15.20
C VAL A 867 -9.93 1.04 15.90
N GLY A 868 -9.67 1.78 16.97
CA GLY A 868 -8.36 1.79 17.60
C GLY A 868 -8.24 2.80 18.74
N TYR A 869 -7.02 3.22 19.03
CA TYR A 869 -6.75 4.18 20.09
C TYR A 869 -5.59 5.12 19.74
N PHE A 870 -5.59 6.28 20.37
CA PHE A 870 -4.44 7.18 20.52
C PHE A 870 -4.13 7.31 22.01
N ASP A 871 -2.97 6.85 22.46
CA ASP A 871 -2.60 6.93 23.86
C ASP A 871 -1.95 8.28 24.22
N PHE A 872 -1.85 8.55 25.52
CA PHE A 872 -1.28 9.82 26.00
C PHE A 872 0.24 9.89 25.98
N SER A 873 0.92 8.79 25.67
CA SER A 873 2.37 8.78 25.41
C SER A 873 2.72 9.08 23.95
N GLY A 874 1.71 9.21 23.08
CA GLY A 874 1.89 9.55 21.67
C GLY A 874 1.90 8.35 20.73
N ASN A 875 1.48 7.17 21.18
CA ASN A 875 1.34 5.98 20.34
C ASN A 875 -0.09 5.87 19.78
N THR A 876 -0.24 5.09 18.72
CA THR A 876 -1.54 4.71 18.16
C THR A 876 -1.49 3.32 17.57
N ASP A 877 -2.63 2.64 17.55
CA ASP A 877 -2.83 1.41 16.76
C ASP A 877 -4.26 1.42 16.22
N GLN A 878 -4.38 1.34 14.89
CA GLN A 878 -5.62 1.60 14.16
C GLN A 878 -5.93 0.43 13.23
N ALA A 879 -6.91 -0.39 13.59
CA ALA A 879 -7.40 -1.45 12.72
C ALA A 879 -8.33 -0.88 11.67
N ILE A 880 -8.23 -1.33 10.42
CA ILE A 880 -9.21 -0.97 9.39
C ILE A 880 -10.56 -1.59 9.76
N ALA A 881 -11.65 -0.83 9.63
CA ALA A 881 -13.00 -1.25 9.97
C ALA A 881 -13.63 -2.11 8.85
N ILE A 882 -13.13 -3.33 8.69
CA ILE A 882 -13.62 -4.38 7.80
C ILE A 882 -13.94 -5.65 8.60
N ARG A 883 -14.72 -6.56 8.02
CA ARG A 883 -15.31 -7.71 8.74
C ARG A 883 -15.95 -7.25 10.05
N THR A 884 -16.72 -6.17 9.93
CA THR A 884 -17.30 -5.41 11.04
C THR A 884 -18.80 -5.28 10.84
N GLY A 885 -19.53 -5.48 11.93
CA GLY A 885 -20.95 -5.21 12.05
C GLY A 885 -21.21 -3.97 12.89
N VAL A 886 -22.22 -3.20 12.50
CA VAL A 886 -22.79 -2.10 13.29
C VAL A 886 -24.19 -2.51 13.70
N LEU A 887 -24.42 -2.75 14.99
CA LEU A 887 -25.74 -3.06 15.53
C LEU A 887 -26.43 -1.76 15.97
N LYS A 888 -27.49 -1.37 15.27
CA LYS A 888 -28.25 -0.15 15.53
C LYS A 888 -29.73 -0.39 15.28
N ASP A 889 -30.58 0.04 16.20
CA ASP A 889 -32.05 -0.02 16.08
C ASP A 889 -32.62 -1.41 15.72
N GLY A 890 -32.01 -2.50 16.24
CA GLY A 890 -32.45 -3.89 15.97
C GLY A 890 -31.98 -4.46 14.64
N THR A 891 -31.09 -3.76 13.92
CA THR A 891 -30.51 -4.22 12.66
C THR A 891 -28.99 -4.26 12.76
N MET A 892 -28.40 -5.38 12.34
CA MET A 892 -26.96 -5.53 12.17
C MET A 892 -26.60 -5.20 10.72
N TYR A 893 -25.88 -4.09 10.55
CA TYR A 893 -25.37 -3.63 9.26
C TYR A 893 -23.96 -4.16 9.03
N VAL A 894 -23.74 -4.83 7.90
CA VAL A 894 -22.43 -5.38 7.49
C VAL A 894 -22.13 -4.91 6.09
N GLN A 895 -21.03 -4.20 5.90
CA GLN A 895 -20.62 -3.69 4.58
C GLN A 895 -19.32 -4.36 4.14
N ALA A 896 -19.23 -4.68 2.85
CA ALA A 896 -18.08 -5.35 2.25
C ALA A 896 -17.87 -4.87 0.81
N GLY A 897 -16.61 -4.89 0.38
CA GLY A 897 -16.16 -4.37 -0.91
C GLY A 897 -15.01 -5.17 -1.50
N GLY A 898 -14.70 -4.87 -2.76
CA GLY A 898 -13.64 -5.50 -3.57
C GLY A 898 -12.91 -4.45 -4.39
N GLY A 899 -11.61 -4.68 -4.59
CA GLY A 899 -10.76 -3.82 -5.42
C GLY A 899 -11.05 -4.08 -6.89
N ILE A 900 -11.68 -3.12 -7.56
CA ILE A 900 -12.00 -3.22 -8.97
C ILE A 900 -10.81 -2.72 -9.78
N VAL A 901 -10.35 -3.55 -10.71
CA VAL A 901 -9.31 -3.28 -11.70
C VAL A 901 -9.85 -3.51 -13.11
N ALA A 902 -9.10 -3.12 -14.15
CA ALA A 902 -9.57 -3.15 -15.54
C ALA A 902 -10.06 -4.54 -16.02
N ASP A 903 -9.49 -5.62 -15.46
CA ASP A 903 -9.79 -7.02 -15.76
C ASP A 903 -10.72 -7.70 -14.75
N SER A 904 -11.24 -6.99 -13.74
CA SER A 904 -12.18 -7.55 -12.75
C SER A 904 -13.42 -8.14 -13.43
N ASP A 905 -13.83 -9.33 -12.98
CA ASP A 905 -15.06 -10.00 -13.42
C ASP A 905 -16.21 -9.62 -12.48
N PRO A 906 -17.28 -8.94 -12.96
CA PRO A 906 -18.33 -8.45 -12.07
C PRO A 906 -19.03 -9.53 -11.24
N VAL A 907 -19.14 -10.75 -11.75
CA VAL A 907 -19.77 -11.86 -11.04
C VAL A 907 -18.89 -12.31 -9.89
N ALA A 908 -17.59 -12.48 -10.15
CA ALA A 908 -16.61 -12.84 -9.13
C ALA A 908 -16.51 -11.78 -8.03
N GLU A 909 -16.51 -10.49 -8.38
CA GLU A 909 -16.45 -9.38 -7.42
C GLU A 909 -17.72 -9.30 -6.55
N ASP A 910 -18.92 -9.50 -7.12
CA ASP A 910 -20.15 -9.59 -6.32
C ASP A 910 -20.14 -10.81 -5.37
N GLU A 911 -19.60 -11.94 -5.82
CA GLU A 911 -19.42 -13.11 -4.96
C GLU A 911 -18.42 -12.86 -3.84
N GLU A 912 -17.30 -12.20 -4.13
CA GLU A 912 -16.28 -11.85 -3.15
C GLU A 912 -16.84 -10.93 -2.05
N THR A 913 -17.58 -9.88 -2.42
CA THR A 913 -18.20 -8.98 -1.42
C THR A 913 -19.17 -9.73 -0.51
N ARG A 914 -19.97 -10.65 -1.05
CA ARG A 914 -20.85 -11.54 -0.26
C ARG A 914 -20.04 -12.44 0.67
N ASN A 915 -18.98 -13.07 0.17
CA ASN A 915 -18.13 -13.96 0.96
C ASN A 915 -17.44 -13.23 2.12
N LYS A 916 -16.97 -11.99 1.89
CA LYS A 916 -16.39 -11.13 2.92
C LYS A 916 -17.42 -10.73 3.99
N ALA A 917 -18.64 -10.35 3.60
CA ALA A 917 -19.71 -10.01 4.53
C ALA A 917 -20.20 -11.23 5.34
N ALA A 918 -20.15 -12.42 4.75
CA ALA A 918 -20.71 -13.64 5.33
C ALA A 918 -20.09 -14.04 6.68
N ALA A 919 -18.86 -13.61 6.99
CA ALA A 919 -18.24 -13.88 8.30
C ALA A 919 -19.08 -13.29 9.45
N VAL A 920 -19.45 -12.01 9.37
CA VAL A 920 -20.25 -11.32 10.40
C VAL A 920 -21.71 -11.76 10.35
N LEU A 921 -22.26 -11.94 9.16
CA LEU A 921 -23.65 -12.37 8.98
C LEU A 921 -23.90 -13.78 9.57
N ARG A 922 -23.01 -14.74 9.30
CA ARG A 922 -23.10 -16.09 9.89
C ARG A 922 -22.84 -16.06 11.40
N ALA A 923 -21.92 -15.24 11.88
CA ALA A 923 -21.70 -15.09 13.32
C ALA A 923 -22.93 -14.52 14.04
N THR A 924 -23.66 -13.60 13.39
CA THR A 924 -24.91 -13.04 13.91
C THR A 924 -26.00 -14.11 13.97
N ALA A 925 -26.23 -14.85 12.88
CA ALA A 925 -27.20 -15.93 12.86
C ALA A 925 -26.85 -17.09 13.82
N ALA A 926 -25.56 -17.39 14.01
CA ALA A 926 -25.13 -18.36 15.02
C ALA A 926 -25.41 -17.87 16.45
N ALA A 927 -25.20 -16.57 16.70
CA ALA A 927 -25.45 -15.94 18.00
C ALA A 927 -26.93 -16.02 18.41
N GLU A 928 -27.86 -16.01 17.46
CA GLU A 928 -29.30 -16.19 17.70
C GLU A 928 -29.65 -17.57 18.27
N THR A 929 -28.77 -18.54 18.12
CA THR A 929 -29.00 -19.93 18.53
C THR A 929 -28.29 -20.31 19.82
N ILE A 930 -27.61 -19.36 20.46
CA ILE A 930 -26.93 -19.58 21.73
C ILE A 930 -27.96 -19.88 22.82
N VAL A 931 -27.88 -21.08 23.40
CA VAL A 931 -28.72 -21.52 24.51
C VAL A 931 -27.87 -22.19 25.59
N ASP A 932 -28.35 -22.20 26.84
CA ASP A 932 -27.66 -22.89 27.94
C ASP A 932 -27.57 -24.40 27.71
N VAL A 933 -26.49 -25.01 28.19
CA VAL A 933 -26.30 -26.46 28.11
C VAL A 933 -27.09 -27.13 29.25
N ASP A 934 -28.27 -27.65 28.93
CA ASP A 934 -29.02 -28.51 29.86
C ASP A 934 -28.45 -29.93 29.86
N GLY A 935 -28.46 -30.60 31.02
CA GLY A 935 -27.88 -31.95 31.23
C GLY A 935 -28.57 -33.10 30.46
N SER A 936 -29.43 -32.79 29.49
CA SER A 936 -30.06 -33.74 28.57
C SER A 936 -29.45 -33.73 27.16
N LEU A 937 -28.42 -32.92 26.90
CA LEU A 937 -27.61 -32.94 25.67
C LEU A 937 -26.56 -34.07 25.67
#